data_AF-A0A158NM13-F1
#
_entry.id   AF-A0A158NM13-F1
#
_cell.length_a   1.000
_cell.length_b   1.000
_cell.length_c   1.000
_cell.angle_alpha   90.00
_cell.angle_beta   90.00
_cell.angle_gamma   90.00
#
_symmetry.space_group_name_H-M   'P 1'
#
loop_
_entity.id
_entity.type
_entity.pdbx_description
1 polymer ?
#
loop_
_entity_poly.entity_id
_entity_poly.type
_entity_poly.pdbx_seq_one_letter_code
_entity_poly.pdbx_strand_id
1 'polypeptide(L)'
;MNSCRKKNEEVLAKVLNLFLLPDYNVISPTYLDHLLTHIAENTKECATVDYEYCEVFQEWISKALAIWETGQKASHPVITFTLKLVGIISRHELRYHYWHCQDVYNRLYKILQLHREDLPASIKMAYTTMLSDLIVHRSGRQWVIQSGVWKDVVKYAHWNQTMYVTRESQKFLWTLLLHEHKNTETCKEIILAVAAPLMNNILDGQMHQALETYLEQNKLLCSTLNLLTNILENTLFASLDNSIPELIERLVILEMRVKALFEACISTRFLQHVHKLLLLSLFLKLKQGIKEHTTVIETEAWHKFCYGLCYIFMMLLSKKDIIELVKNNKFSMTYWKKLLALHEFVLPEQHKFEHQAIAIMIIPLCVCIKKNHLNHDLFDMFINKIFDVTCVPVQRLLYNMRDIIRKSDLPMEQICKVSIDLLLEISDIMDRDVAVITFQALSHVLKSYMPDMWGCGQARNCTSDVNSTSPSEHPRKLLYKSILDGDPIVDSPILLASLLDGLAVMTEKFKLKWQECVETICMLSLAQEILNHPGILPTICVKALKLCKLAIHNFMPPNLALLVDSDSNMNEIGPTLFKRLHDPNWEVRDSVLEVLNTIATISEDKYPAFQDFLLINQFPTVAVEIIKTDNESYVRASALTFIATMVRINKLWELQLSQKNLTETAIYLLKDESEAIVRRDAVNLIKELYVHQKWSKEVIDSMLRAMCMAAVFDLHWEVKTNALSFWDHFVKSHLTDQGMLDDSFPNVTFSKEHRKIVALNETEIKRRLNKALDELARQSCLGVLLVTLKDDSDFEVCKASAAIISKLKTCLLKYKLDEPPAPVENHATIDTVYVKEISPVSSSIYDKKSRNASHVIEEIVDANDANLLATIYKNSMNMDAEIPIEEEEKEEKKTLRYISSVTRQDFLHAIFNCDIDAYIEEKNRWLKTYTSSFESILDDILTMHKQNDVNSMDCY
;
A
#
# COMPACT_ATOMS: atom_id res chain seq x y z
N MET A 1 -33.20 5.74 -24.86
CA MET A 1 -32.35 4.54 -24.64
C MET A 1 -32.19 3.70 -25.91
N ASN A 2 -33.26 3.15 -26.53
CA ASN A 2 -33.12 2.32 -27.75
C ASN A 2 -32.44 2.97 -28.97
N SER A 3 -32.49 4.31 -29.12
CA SER A 3 -31.81 5.02 -30.21
C SER A 3 -30.31 5.22 -30.00
N CYS A 4 -29.84 5.29 -28.75
CA CYS A 4 -28.41 5.39 -28.42
C CYS A 4 -27.74 4.02 -28.56
N ARG A 5 -28.46 2.98 -28.13
CA ARG A 5 -28.07 1.57 -28.24
C ARG A 5 -27.74 1.13 -29.68
N LYS A 6 -28.65 1.37 -30.63
CA LYS A 6 -28.40 1.04 -32.05
C LYS A 6 -27.18 1.77 -32.63
N LYS A 7 -26.97 3.02 -32.21
CA LYS A 7 -25.82 3.83 -32.65
C LYS A 7 -24.51 3.21 -32.18
N ASN A 8 -24.43 2.73 -30.94
CA ASN A 8 -23.22 2.11 -30.40
C ASN A 8 -22.93 0.74 -31.02
N GLU A 9 -23.96 -0.08 -31.26
CA GLU A 9 -23.84 -1.35 -31.99
C GLU A 9 -23.27 -1.14 -33.41
N GLU A 10 -23.77 -0.13 -34.14
CA GLU A 10 -23.28 0.24 -35.47
C GLU A 10 -21.83 0.75 -35.46
N VAL A 11 -21.47 1.57 -34.47
CA VAL A 11 -20.11 2.10 -34.31
C VAL A 11 -19.13 0.98 -33.96
N LEU A 12 -19.48 0.09 -33.03
CA LEU A 12 -18.70 -1.09 -32.69
C LEU A 12 -18.49 -2.00 -33.92
N ALA A 13 -19.56 -2.27 -34.69
CA ALA A 13 -19.46 -3.06 -35.92
C ALA A 13 -18.52 -2.40 -36.94
N LYS A 14 -18.52 -1.07 -37.07
CA LYS A 14 -17.58 -0.34 -37.93
C LYS A 14 -16.13 -0.54 -37.46
N VAL A 15 -15.86 -0.34 -36.17
CA VAL A 15 -14.53 -0.54 -35.57
C VAL A 15 -14.03 -1.97 -35.82
N LEU A 16 -14.84 -2.98 -35.52
CA LEU A 16 -14.47 -4.38 -35.73
C LEU A 16 -14.21 -4.70 -37.21
N ASN A 17 -14.98 -4.12 -38.14
CA ASN A 17 -14.73 -4.29 -39.56
C ASN A 17 -13.39 -3.69 -40.02
N LEU A 18 -12.86 -2.65 -39.36
CA LEU A 18 -11.52 -2.13 -39.65
C LEU A 18 -10.44 -3.18 -39.39
N PHE A 19 -10.61 -4.02 -38.37
CA PHE A 19 -9.66 -5.08 -38.01
C PHE A 19 -9.55 -6.18 -39.08
N LEU A 20 -10.47 -6.20 -40.06
CA LEU A 20 -10.48 -7.17 -41.15
C LEU A 20 -9.84 -6.64 -42.44
N LEU A 21 -9.38 -5.38 -42.46
CA LEU A 21 -8.69 -4.81 -43.62
C LEU A 21 -7.26 -5.40 -43.74
N PRO A 22 -6.76 -5.67 -44.96
CA PRO A 22 -5.48 -6.34 -45.18
C PRO A 22 -4.26 -5.55 -44.67
N ASP A 23 -4.34 -4.21 -44.65
CA ASP A 23 -3.25 -3.31 -44.23
C ASP A 23 -3.53 -2.60 -42.89
N TYR A 24 -4.46 -3.11 -42.07
CA TYR A 24 -4.78 -2.48 -40.79
C TYR A 24 -3.65 -2.65 -39.77
N ASN A 25 -2.95 -1.56 -39.48
CA ASN A 25 -1.97 -1.48 -38.40
C ASN A 25 -2.61 -0.90 -37.14
N VAL A 26 -2.50 -1.63 -36.02
CA VAL A 26 -2.99 -1.15 -34.73
C VAL A 26 -1.94 -0.21 -34.15
N ILE A 27 -2.26 1.09 -34.14
CA ILE A 27 -1.35 2.16 -33.70
C ILE A 27 -0.92 1.97 -32.23
N SER A 28 -1.87 1.61 -31.36
CA SER A 28 -1.56 1.18 -29.99
C SER A 28 -2.41 -0.02 -29.55
N PRO A 29 -1.80 -1.10 -29.03
CA PRO A 29 -2.52 -2.24 -28.48
C PRO A 29 -3.31 -1.90 -27.20
N THR A 30 -3.04 -0.77 -26.55
CA THR A 30 -3.74 -0.34 -25.33
C THR A 30 -5.24 -0.13 -25.58
N TYR A 31 -5.64 0.43 -26.73
CA TYR A 31 -7.06 0.59 -27.09
C TYR A 31 -7.80 -0.75 -27.17
N LEU A 32 -7.14 -1.79 -27.68
CA LEU A 32 -7.73 -3.13 -27.76
C LEU A 32 -7.89 -3.75 -26.38
N ASP A 33 -6.94 -3.56 -25.47
CA ASP A 33 -7.03 -4.06 -24.10
C ASP A 33 -8.09 -3.29 -23.27
N HIS A 34 -8.23 -1.98 -23.46
CA HIS A 34 -9.33 -1.20 -22.85
C HIS A 34 -10.69 -1.65 -23.38
N LEU A 35 -10.83 -1.84 -24.70
CA LEU A 35 -12.04 -2.36 -25.32
C LEU A 35 -12.41 -3.74 -24.74
N LEU A 36 -11.44 -4.64 -24.59
CA LEU A 36 -11.65 -5.95 -23.95
C LEU A 36 -12.03 -5.84 -22.47
N THR A 37 -11.50 -4.85 -21.76
CA THR A 37 -11.81 -4.62 -20.33
C THR A 37 -13.26 -4.21 -20.16
N HIS A 38 -13.75 -3.24 -20.94
CA HIS A 38 -15.17 -2.87 -20.93
C HIS A 38 -16.09 -4.02 -21.35
N ILE A 39 -15.68 -4.79 -22.37
CA ILE A 39 -16.41 -6.00 -22.78
C ILE A 39 -16.48 -6.98 -21.59
N ALA A 40 -15.37 -7.23 -20.89
CA ALA A 40 -15.31 -8.13 -19.76
C ALA A 40 -16.15 -7.66 -18.56
N GLU A 41 -16.15 -6.36 -18.24
CA GLU A 41 -16.97 -5.77 -17.18
C GLU A 41 -18.47 -5.92 -17.49
N ASN A 42 -18.87 -5.53 -18.71
CA ASN A 42 -20.25 -5.69 -19.16
C ASN A 42 -20.71 -7.16 -19.18
N THR A 43 -19.79 -8.13 -19.38
CA THR A 43 -20.12 -9.56 -19.27
C THR A 43 -20.27 -10.07 -17.84
N LYS A 44 -19.72 -9.40 -16.82
CA LYS A 44 -19.84 -9.83 -15.42
C LYS A 44 -21.19 -9.45 -14.80
N GLU A 45 -21.73 -8.29 -15.16
CA GLU A 45 -22.96 -7.75 -14.57
C GLU A 45 -24.24 -8.33 -15.19
N CYS A 46 -24.17 -8.85 -16.42
CA CYS A 46 -25.33 -9.33 -17.17
C CYS A 46 -25.57 -10.83 -16.93
N ALA A 47 -26.42 -11.17 -15.95
CA ALA A 47 -26.93 -12.54 -15.75
C ALA A 47 -28.00 -12.95 -16.78
N THR A 48 -28.36 -12.05 -17.71
CA THR A 48 -29.41 -12.26 -18.72
C THR A 48 -28.85 -12.73 -20.07
N VAL A 49 -29.72 -13.40 -20.82
CA VAL A 49 -29.48 -13.94 -22.18
C VAL A 49 -29.14 -12.83 -23.20
N ASP A 50 -29.52 -11.58 -22.91
CA ASP A 50 -29.33 -10.42 -23.78
C ASP A 50 -28.09 -9.61 -23.37
N TYR A 51 -26.91 -10.01 -23.85
CA TYR A 51 -25.75 -9.13 -23.84
C TYR A 51 -25.80 -8.20 -25.06
N GLU A 52 -25.74 -6.91 -24.79
CA GLU A 52 -26.05 -5.81 -25.71
C GLU A 52 -25.29 -5.86 -27.05
N TYR A 53 -24.10 -6.46 -27.08
CA TYR A 53 -23.23 -6.52 -28.27
C TYR A 53 -23.00 -7.93 -28.82
N CYS A 54 -23.74 -8.94 -28.34
CA CYS A 54 -23.43 -10.34 -28.65
C CYS A 54 -23.60 -10.68 -30.13
N GLU A 55 -24.68 -10.18 -30.75
CA GLU A 55 -24.96 -10.39 -32.17
C GLU A 55 -23.84 -9.81 -33.04
N VAL A 56 -23.37 -8.60 -32.72
CA VAL A 56 -22.27 -7.93 -33.42
C VAL A 56 -21.00 -8.78 -33.39
N PHE A 57 -20.64 -9.35 -32.24
CA PHE A 57 -19.47 -10.24 -32.14
C PHE A 57 -19.66 -11.57 -32.86
N GLN A 58 -20.87 -12.15 -32.83
CA GLN A 58 -21.18 -13.41 -33.53
C GLN A 58 -21.05 -13.25 -35.05
N GLU A 59 -21.61 -12.18 -35.60
CA GLU A 59 -21.48 -11.85 -37.03
C GLU A 59 -20.03 -11.55 -37.40
N TRP A 60 -19.34 -10.75 -36.59
CA TRP A 60 -17.97 -10.35 -36.87
C TRP A 60 -17.00 -11.54 -36.86
N ILE A 61 -17.05 -12.42 -35.84
CA ILE A 61 -16.19 -13.61 -35.77
C ILE A 61 -16.42 -14.52 -37.00
N SER A 62 -17.68 -14.72 -37.37
CA SER A 62 -18.02 -15.55 -38.54
C SER A 62 -17.43 -14.96 -39.83
N LYS A 63 -17.51 -13.63 -39.99
CA LYS A 63 -16.92 -12.90 -41.12
C LYS A 63 -15.40 -12.95 -41.11
N ALA A 64 -14.78 -12.76 -39.94
CA ALA A 64 -13.33 -12.78 -39.76
C ALA A 64 -12.74 -14.14 -40.17
N LEU A 65 -13.36 -15.23 -39.69
CA LEU A 65 -12.94 -16.59 -40.04
C LEU A 65 -13.04 -16.85 -41.55
N ALA A 66 -14.15 -16.45 -42.18
CA ALA A 66 -14.32 -16.62 -43.62
C ALA A 66 -13.24 -15.86 -44.43
N ILE A 67 -12.86 -14.66 -44.01
CA ILE A 67 -11.81 -13.87 -44.66
C ILE A 67 -10.45 -14.55 -44.48
N TRP A 68 -10.09 -14.96 -43.27
CA TRP A 68 -8.79 -15.57 -43.01
C TRP A 68 -8.65 -16.97 -43.64
N GLU A 69 -9.75 -17.68 -43.88
CA GLU A 69 -9.76 -18.93 -44.67
C GLU A 69 -9.38 -18.72 -46.13
N THR A 70 -9.64 -17.54 -46.70
CA THR A 70 -9.24 -17.22 -48.09
C THR A 70 -7.74 -16.92 -48.24
N GLY A 71 -6.98 -16.92 -47.13
CA GLY A 71 -5.52 -16.76 -47.12
C GLY A 71 -5.02 -15.37 -46.71
N GLN A 72 -5.92 -14.44 -46.37
CA GLN A 72 -5.54 -13.14 -45.82
C GLN A 72 -4.98 -13.29 -44.39
N LYS A 73 -3.77 -12.78 -44.13
CA LYS A 73 -3.14 -12.85 -42.80
C LYS A 73 -3.67 -11.76 -41.88
N ALA A 74 -4.12 -12.14 -40.68
CA ALA A 74 -4.46 -11.20 -39.62
C ALA A 74 -3.18 -10.63 -38.95
N SER A 75 -3.23 -9.38 -38.50
CA SER A 75 -2.13 -8.77 -37.73
C SER A 75 -2.06 -9.35 -36.31
N HIS A 76 -0.85 -9.37 -35.71
CA HIS A 76 -0.65 -9.95 -34.38
C HIS A 76 -1.58 -9.37 -33.29
N PRO A 77 -1.80 -8.04 -33.18
CA PRO A 77 -2.71 -7.49 -32.18
C PRO A 77 -4.17 -7.90 -32.38
N VAL A 78 -4.62 -8.02 -33.63
CA VAL A 78 -5.97 -8.50 -33.96
C VAL A 78 -6.15 -9.97 -33.57
N ILE A 79 -5.13 -10.81 -33.80
CA ILE A 79 -5.14 -12.22 -33.35
C ILE A 79 -5.26 -12.28 -31.83
N THR A 80 -4.43 -11.53 -31.09
CA THR A 80 -4.47 -11.46 -29.63
C THR A 80 -5.84 -10.98 -29.12
N PHE A 81 -6.38 -9.91 -29.70
CA PHE A 81 -7.71 -9.40 -29.37
C PHE A 81 -8.79 -10.45 -29.61
N THR A 82 -8.77 -11.11 -30.76
CA THR A 82 -9.77 -12.12 -31.15
C THR A 82 -9.77 -13.30 -30.18
N LEU A 83 -8.59 -13.84 -29.84
CA LEU A 83 -8.49 -14.97 -28.91
C LEU A 83 -9.02 -14.59 -27.52
N LYS A 84 -8.65 -13.41 -27.00
CA LYS A 84 -9.15 -12.92 -25.71
C LYS A 84 -10.67 -12.67 -25.73
N LEU A 85 -11.18 -12.05 -26.79
CA LEU A 85 -12.62 -11.80 -26.98
C LEU A 85 -13.41 -13.10 -26.98
N VAL A 86 -12.95 -14.10 -27.73
CA VAL A 86 -13.57 -15.42 -27.77
C VAL A 86 -13.53 -16.08 -26.39
N GLY A 87 -12.41 -15.99 -25.67
CA GLY A 87 -12.32 -16.46 -24.28
C GLY A 87 -13.38 -15.84 -23.37
N ILE A 88 -13.42 -14.50 -23.32
CA ILE A 88 -14.32 -13.73 -22.45
C ILE A 88 -15.79 -14.09 -22.71
N ILE A 89 -16.22 -14.12 -23.97
CA ILE A 89 -17.61 -14.41 -24.34
C ILE A 89 -17.95 -15.87 -24.02
N SER A 90 -17.01 -16.80 -24.21
CA SER A 90 -17.20 -18.22 -23.97
C SER A 90 -17.12 -18.63 -22.49
N ARG A 91 -16.86 -17.71 -21.56
CA ARG A 91 -17.06 -17.96 -20.13
C ARG A 91 -18.50 -18.38 -19.82
N HIS A 92 -19.46 -17.89 -20.61
CA HIS A 92 -20.86 -18.27 -20.49
C HIS A 92 -21.17 -19.52 -21.34
N GLU A 93 -21.64 -20.59 -20.69
CA GLU A 93 -21.77 -21.91 -21.32
C GLU A 93 -22.71 -21.93 -22.55
N LEU A 94 -23.82 -21.17 -22.55
CA LEU A 94 -24.70 -21.09 -23.74
C LEU A 94 -24.01 -20.50 -24.98
N ARG A 95 -23.16 -19.49 -24.79
CA ARG A 95 -22.44 -18.83 -25.89
C ARG A 95 -21.31 -19.71 -26.39
N TYR A 96 -20.68 -20.42 -25.47
CA TYR A 96 -19.74 -21.47 -25.81
C TYR A 96 -20.38 -22.48 -26.77
N HIS A 97 -21.57 -22.99 -26.45
CA HIS A 97 -22.29 -23.96 -27.29
C HIS A 97 -22.63 -23.39 -28.67
N TYR A 98 -23.10 -22.15 -28.75
CA TYR A 98 -23.39 -21.50 -30.02
C TYR A 98 -22.17 -21.49 -30.95
N TRP A 99 -21.01 -21.05 -30.45
CA TRP A 99 -19.77 -21.04 -31.24
C TRP A 99 -19.16 -22.41 -31.46
N HIS A 100 -19.41 -23.36 -30.56
CA HIS A 100 -19.01 -24.75 -30.76
C HIS A 100 -19.78 -25.38 -31.93
N CYS A 101 -21.10 -25.15 -32.04
CA CYS A 101 -21.91 -25.58 -33.19
C CYS A 101 -21.46 -24.98 -34.52
N GLN A 102 -20.85 -23.79 -34.49
CA GLN A 102 -20.27 -23.10 -35.66
C GLN A 102 -18.80 -23.47 -35.91
N ASP A 103 -18.25 -24.44 -35.18
CA ASP A 103 -16.87 -24.92 -35.25
C ASP A 103 -15.80 -23.83 -35.05
N VAL A 104 -16.14 -22.72 -34.37
CA VAL A 104 -15.29 -21.53 -34.25
C VAL A 104 -13.92 -21.86 -33.66
N TYR A 105 -13.87 -22.67 -32.60
CA TYR A 105 -12.62 -22.98 -31.90
C TYR A 105 -11.65 -23.82 -32.75
N ASN A 106 -12.16 -24.83 -33.47
CA ASN A 106 -11.33 -25.66 -34.34
C ASN A 106 -10.88 -24.88 -35.57
N ARG A 107 -11.73 -23.99 -36.10
CA ARG A 107 -11.39 -23.09 -37.21
C ARG A 107 -10.29 -22.11 -36.79
N LEU A 108 -10.43 -21.43 -35.64
CA LEU A 108 -9.38 -20.57 -35.08
C LEU A 108 -8.07 -21.32 -34.89
N TYR A 109 -8.13 -22.52 -34.30
CA TYR A 109 -6.94 -23.37 -34.09
C TYR A 109 -6.20 -23.69 -35.38
N LYS A 110 -6.93 -24.04 -36.45
CA LYS A 110 -6.36 -24.39 -37.77
C LYS A 110 -5.86 -23.15 -38.53
N ILE A 111 -6.69 -22.12 -38.65
CA ILE A 111 -6.41 -20.90 -39.43
C ILE A 111 -5.21 -20.16 -38.84
N LEU A 112 -5.18 -19.97 -37.53
CA LEU A 112 -4.11 -19.25 -36.83
C LEU A 112 -2.90 -20.14 -36.54
N GLN A 113 -2.94 -21.43 -36.91
CA GLN A 113 -1.87 -22.41 -36.72
C GLN A 113 -1.35 -22.43 -35.27
N LEU A 114 -2.27 -22.46 -34.29
CA LEU A 114 -1.94 -22.28 -32.86
C LEU A 114 -1.07 -23.39 -32.25
N HIS A 115 -0.83 -24.49 -32.99
CA HIS A 115 0.06 -25.58 -32.64
C HIS A 115 1.54 -25.31 -32.96
N ARG A 116 1.85 -24.25 -33.70
CA ARG A 116 3.21 -23.94 -34.15
C ARG A 116 4.11 -23.53 -32.99
N GLU A 117 5.35 -24.02 -33.04
CA GLU A 117 6.32 -23.77 -31.97
C GLU A 117 6.85 -22.32 -32.00
N ASP A 118 6.91 -21.71 -33.19
CA ASP A 118 7.48 -20.40 -33.47
C ASP A 118 6.51 -19.23 -33.30
N LEU A 119 5.42 -19.41 -32.54
CA LEU A 119 4.46 -18.34 -32.27
C LEU A 119 5.02 -17.23 -31.34
N PRO A 120 4.65 -15.95 -31.57
CA PRO A 120 4.94 -14.86 -30.64
C PRO A 120 4.37 -15.11 -29.23
N ALA A 121 5.08 -14.63 -28.21
CA ALA A 121 4.69 -14.80 -26.82
C ALA A 121 3.29 -14.21 -26.49
N SER A 122 2.91 -13.09 -27.11
CA SER A 122 1.59 -12.46 -26.95
C SER A 122 0.45 -13.33 -27.46
N ILE A 123 0.66 -14.07 -28.56
CA ILE A 123 -0.33 -14.99 -29.13
C ILE A 123 -0.43 -16.24 -28.26
N LYS A 124 0.71 -16.82 -27.83
CA LYS A 124 0.71 -17.95 -26.89
C LYS A 124 -0.02 -17.61 -25.60
N MET A 125 0.22 -16.41 -25.05
CA MET A 125 -0.47 -15.92 -23.86
C MET A 125 -1.98 -15.78 -24.09
N ALA A 126 -2.40 -15.09 -25.15
CA ALA A 126 -3.80 -14.90 -25.48
C ALA A 126 -4.54 -16.23 -25.72
N TYR A 127 -3.86 -17.19 -26.37
CA TYR A 127 -4.38 -18.53 -26.58
C TYR A 127 -4.56 -19.28 -25.26
N THR A 128 -3.56 -19.29 -24.37
CA THR A 128 -3.69 -19.90 -23.05
C THR A 128 -4.79 -19.23 -22.23
N THR A 129 -4.91 -17.90 -22.26
CA THR A 129 -5.99 -17.16 -21.58
C THR A 129 -7.36 -17.55 -22.12
N MET A 130 -7.53 -17.66 -23.45
CA MET A 130 -8.76 -18.16 -24.06
C MET A 130 -9.11 -19.55 -23.54
N LEU A 131 -8.13 -20.47 -23.48
CA LEU A 131 -8.36 -21.81 -22.94
C LEU A 131 -8.71 -21.78 -21.45
N SER A 132 -8.06 -20.92 -20.66
CA SER A 132 -8.39 -20.71 -19.24
C SER A 132 -9.84 -20.25 -19.04
N ASP A 133 -10.35 -19.39 -19.92
CA ASP A 133 -11.74 -18.95 -19.89
C ASP A 133 -12.73 -20.07 -20.28
N LEU A 134 -12.34 -20.98 -21.18
CA LEU A 134 -13.17 -22.11 -21.59
C LEU A 134 -13.33 -23.17 -20.50
N ILE A 135 -12.30 -23.39 -19.66
CA ILE A 135 -12.33 -24.46 -18.65
C ILE A 135 -13.19 -24.12 -17.41
N VAL A 136 -13.79 -22.93 -17.37
CA VAL A 136 -14.72 -22.49 -16.31
C VAL A 136 -15.96 -23.38 -16.24
N HIS A 137 -16.51 -23.80 -17.39
CA HIS A 137 -17.66 -24.71 -17.47
C HIS A 137 -17.28 -26.10 -18.00
N ARG A 138 -18.17 -27.07 -17.81
CA ARG A 138 -17.91 -28.48 -18.11
C ARG A 138 -17.73 -28.73 -19.62
N SER A 139 -18.56 -28.08 -20.43
CA SER A 139 -18.57 -28.29 -21.88
C SER A 139 -17.27 -27.85 -22.55
N GLY A 140 -16.68 -26.74 -22.09
CA GLY A 140 -15.38 -26.26 -22.55
C GLY A 140 -14.24 -27.15 -22.10
N ARG A 141 -14.25 -27.64 -20.84
CA ARG A 141 -13.26 -28.63 -20.36
C ARG A 141 -13.25 -29.88 -21.23
N GLN A 142 -14.43 -30.42 -21.54
CA GLN A 142 -14.54 -31.61 -22.36
C GLN A 142 -13.93 -31.41 -23.76
N TRP A 143 -14.19 -30.27 -24.41
CA TRP A 143 -13.58 -29.96 -25.70
C TRP A 143 -12.07 -29.79 -25.62
N VAL A 144 -11.56 -29.07 -24.61
CA VAL A 144 -10.12 -28.92 -24.38
C VAL A 144 -9.44 -30.28 -24.26
N ILE A 145 -10.03 -31.22 -23.52
CA ILE A 145 -9.51 -32.58 -23.33
C ILE A 145 -9.55 -33.36 -24.64
N GLN A 146 -10.71 -33.41 -25.30
CA GLN A 146 -10.93 -34.22 -26.51
C GLN A 146 -10.12 -33.73 -27.73
N SER A 147 -9.96 -32.42 -27.86
CA SER A 147 -9.17 -31.81 -28.94
C SER A 147 -7.66 -31.94 -28.73
N GLY A 148 -7.21 -32.21 -27.49
CA GLY A 148 -5.80 -32.36 -27.16
C GLY A 148 -5.00 -31.04 -27.08
N VAL A 149 -5.66 -29.89 -27.17
CA VAL A 149 -5.03 -28.55 -27.14
C VAL A 149 -4.26 -28.26 -25.86
N TRP A 150 -4.61 -28.94 -24.76
CA TRP A 150 -3.87 -28.84 -23.49
C TRP A 150 -2.40 -29.28 -23.62
N LYS A 151 -2.07 -30.14 -24.60
CA LYS A 151 -0.69 -30.58 -24.86
C LYS A 151 0.20 -29.43 -25.33
N ASP A 152 -0.37 -28.47 -26.07
CA ASP A 152 0.34 -27.28 -26.50
C ASP A 152 0.70 -26.40 -25.29
N VAL A 153 -0.20 -26.29 -24.31
CA VAL A 153 0.06 -25.55 -23.07
C VAL A 153 1.12 -26.24 -22.19
N VAL A 154 1.18 -27.58 -22.16
CA VAL A 154 2.27 -28.31 -21.50
C VAL A 154 3.63 -27.95 -22.12
N LYS A 155 3.72 -27.86 -23.45
CA LYS A 155 4.95 -27.42 -24.13
C LYS A 155 5.31 -25.99 -23.74
N TYR A 156 4.33 -25.07 -23.69
CA TYR A 156 4.57 -23.67 -23.30
C TYR A 156 5.07 -23.54 -21.85
N ALA A 157 4.56 -24.37 -20.94
CA ALA A 157 5.04 -24.42 -19.58
C ALA A 157 6.48 -24.94 -19.48
N HIS A 158 6.89 -25.88 -20.33
CA HIS A 158 8.24 -26.44 -20.37
C HIS A 158 9.28 -25.58 -21.11
N TRP A 159 8.91 -24.90 -22.19
CA TRP A 159 9.86 -24.12 -22.99
C TRP A 159 10.36 -22.84 -22.31
N ASN A 160 9.66 -22.37 -21.27
CA ASN A 160 10.07 -21.23 -20.45
C ASN A 160 10.46 -19.99 -21.29
N GLN A 161 9.66 -19.68 -22.32
CA GLN A 161 9.99 -18.61 -23.28
C GLN A 161 9.92 -17.22 -22.66
N THR A 162 8.87 -16.94 -21.88
CA THR A 162 8.75 -15.73 -21.05
C THR A 162 8.08 -16.09 -19.73
N MET A 163 8.39 -15.34 -18.67
CA MET A 163 7.78 -15.55 -17.34
C MET A 163 6.26 -15.46 -17.37
N TYR A 164 5.68 -14.60 -18.21
CA TYR A 164 4.23 -14.42 -18.33
C TYR A 164 3.54 -15.64 -18.96
N VAL A 165 4.05 -16.12 -20.10
CA VAL A 165 3.50 -17.31 -20.77
C VAL A 165 3.62 -18.54 -19.87
N THR A 166 4.76 -18.71 -19.19
CA THR A 166 4.98 -19.84 -18.29
C THR A 166 4.04 -19.80 -17.08
N ARG A 167 3.86 -18.65 -16.44
CA ARG A 167 2.93 -18.50 -15.31
C ARG A 167 1.47 -18.79 -15.70
N GLU A 168 1.02 -18.25 -16.83
CA GLU A 168 -0.35 -18.49 -17.30
C GLU A 168 -0.56 -19.95 -17.72
N SER A 169 0.44 -20.57 -18.35
CA SER A 169 0.39 -22.00 -18.71
C SER A 169 0.38 -22.91 -17.48
N GLN A 170 1.19 -22.61 -16.46
CA GLN A 170 1.15 -23.32 -15.18
C GLN A 170 -0.23 -23.18 -14.53
N LYS A 171 -0.79 -21.96 -14.53
CA LYS A 171 -2.12 -21.66 -13.99
C LYS A 171 -3.22 -22.47 -14.65
N PHE A 172 -3.23 -22.48 -15.98
CA PHE A 172 -4.17 -23.27 -16.76
C PHE A 172 -4.11 -24.75 -16.39
N LEU A 173 -2.91 -25.34 -16.34
CA LEU A 173 -2.72 -26.78 -16.12
C LEU A 173 -3.22 -27.23 -14.74
N TRP A 174 -2.86 -26.51 -13.66
CA TRP A 174 -3.35 -26.91 -12.34
C TRP A 174 -4.84 -26.63 -12.17
N THR A 175 -5.39 -25.58 -12.81
CA THR A 175 -6.83 -25.27 -12.78
C THR A 175 -7.63 -26.38 -13.48
N LEU A 176 -7.17 -26.83 -14.65
CA LEU A 176 -7.79 -27.93 -15.39
C LEU A 176 -7.78 -29.23 -14.57
N LEU A 177 -6.63 -29.59 -13.98
CA LEU A 177 -6.51 -30.77 -13.11
C LEU A 177 -7.44 -30.66 -11.89
N LEU A 178 -7.56 -29.48 -11.30
CA LEU A 178 -8.44 -29.25 -10.15
C LEU A 178 -9.92 -29.43 -10.52
N HIS A 179 -10.36 -28.86 -11.65
CA HIS A 179 -11.75 -29.01 -12.10
C HIS A 179 -12.09 -30.46 -12.51
N GLU A 180 -11.11 -31.21 -13.02
CA GLU A 180 -11.27 -32.59 -13.48
C GLU A 180 -10.78 -33.64 -12.47
N HIS A 181 -10.61 -33.28 -11.20
CA HIS A 181 -10.05 -34.17 -10.17
C HIS A 181 -10.80 -35.52 -10.02
N LYS A 182 -12.09 -35.57 -10.39
CA LYS A 182 -12.90 -36.82 -10.41
C LYS A 182 -12.64 -37.69 -11.64
N ASN A 183 -12.19 -37.10 -12.75
CA ASN A 183 -11.91 -37.79 -14.01
C ASN A 183 -10.47 -38.33 -14.01
N THR A 184 -10.30 -39.48 -13.36
CA THR A 184 -8.96 -40.03 -13.07
C THR A 184 -8.16 -40.35 -14.34
N GLU A 185 -8.79 -40.84 -15.43
CA GLU A 185 -8.07 -41.21 -16.65
C GLU A 185 -7.50 -39.98 -17.37
N THR A 186 -8.29 -38.92 -17.55
CA THR A 186 -7.79 -37.66 -18.11
C THR A 186 -6.66 -37.07 -17.28
N CYS A 187 -6.82 -37.05 -15.95
CA CYS A 187 -5.79 -36.53 -15.06
C CYS A 187 -4.50 -37.34 -15.15
N LYS A 188 -4.57 -38.68 -15.28
CA LYS A 188 -3.39 -39.52 -15.53
C LYS A 188 -2.67 -39.12 -16.81
N GLU A 189 -3.38 -38.94 -17.92
CA GLU A 189 -2.77 -38.56 -19.20
C GLU A 189 -2.05 -37.22 -19.11
N ILE A 190 -2.69 -36.21 -18.50
CA ILE A 190 -2.10 -34.88 -18.34
C ILE A 190 -0.86 -34.94 -17.42
N ILE A 191 -0.96 -35.61 -16.27
CA ILE A 191 0.16 -35.74 -15.32
C ILE A 191 1.34 -36.46 -15.97
N LEU A 192 1.12 -37.55 -16.71
CA LEU A 192 2.18 -38.28 -17.39
C LEU A 192 2.86 -37.42 -18.45
N ALA A 193 2.11 -36.62 -19.21
CA ALA A 193 2.67 -35.70 -20.19
C ALA A 193 3.50 -34.58 -19.55
N VAL A 194 3.04 -34.04 -18.42
CA VAL A 194 3.78 -33.03 -17.63
C VAL A 194 5.07 -33.63 -17.05
N ALA A 195 4.98 -34.82 -16.45
CA ALA A 195 6.10 -35.45 -15.75
C ALA A 195 7.07 -36.21 -16.67
N ALA A 196 6.75 -36.39 -17.96
CA ALA A 196 7.54 -37.18 -18.91
C ALA A 196 9.04 -36.81 -18.90
N PRO A 197 9.45 -35.53 -18.90
CA PRO A 197 10.87 -35.19 -18.84
C PRO A 197 11.55 -35.68 -17.56
N LEU A 198 10.87 -35.65 -16.41
CA LEU A 198 11.40 -36.16 -15.15
C LEU A 198 11.48 -37.70 -15.14
N MET A 199 10.47 -38.37 -15.71
CA MET A 199 10.43 -39.84 -15.74
C MET A 199 11.50 -40.44 -16.65
N ASN A 200 11.80 -39.78 -17.77
CA ASN A 200 12.77 -40.22 -18.77
C ASN A 200 14.23 -39.91 -18.40
N ASN A 201 14.47 -39.05 -17.41
CA ASN A 201 15.82 -38.82 -16.88
C ASN A 201 16.24 -40.01 -16.01
N ILE A 202 17.03 -40.93 -16.59
CA ILE A 202 17.68 -42.01 -15.86
C ILE A 202 18.96 -41.45 -15.24
N LEU A 203 18.99 -41.32 -13.92
CA LEU A 203 20.20 -41.01 -13.16
C LEU A 203 21.02 -42.29 -13.00
N ASP A 204 21.96 -42.55 -13.91
CA ASP A 204 22.98 -43.57 -13.69
C ASP A 204 24.06 -43.01 -12.74
N GLY A 205 24.20 -43.65 -11.58
CA GLY A 205 24.94 -43.15 -10.41
C GLY A 205 26.47 -43.11 -10.52
N GLN A 206 27.05 -43.04 -11.73
CA GLN A 206 28.50 -43.00 -11.90
C GLN A 206 28.92 -41.73 -12.66
N MET A 207 29.79 -40.92 -12.01
CA MET A 207 30.35 -39.60 -12.39
C MET A 207 29.62 -38.37 -11.80
N HIS A 208 29.85 -38.10 -10.50
CA HIS A 208 29.23 -36.99 -9.76
C HIS A 208 29.51 -35.58 -10.38
N GLN A 209 30.70 -35.35 -10.94
CA GLN A 209 31.08 -34.02 -11.45
C GLN A 209 30.47 -33.69 -12.83
N ALA A 210 30.27 -34.72 -13.66
CA ALA A 210 29.56 -34.58 -14.94
C ALA A 210 28.05 -34.40 -14.72
N LEU A 211 27.51 -35.01 -13.67
CA LEU A 211 26.10 -34.93 -13.31
C LEU A 211 25.68 -33.53 -12.82
N GLU A 212 26.51 -32.87 -11.99
CA GLU A 212 26.24 -31.49 -11.54
C GLU A 212 26.14 -30.52 -12.72
N THR A 213 27.10 -30.57 -13.65
CA THR A 213 27.11 -29.73 -14.85
C THR A 213 25.90 -30.00 -15.76
N TYR A 214 25.51 -31.27 -15.90
CA TYR A 214 24.33 -31.67 -16.65
C TYR A 214 23.03 -31.11 -16.03
N LEU A 215 22.87 -31.23 -14.71
CA LEU A 215 21.67 -30.76 -14.01
C LEU A 215 21.51 -29.23 -14.10
N GLU A 216 22.60 -28.47 -13.97
CA GLU A 216 22.56 -27.01 -14.11
C GLU A 216 22.24 -26.55 -15.53
N GLN A 217 22.60 -27.34 -16.56
CA GLN A 217 22.34 -27.03 -17.97
C GLN A 217 20.99 -27.56 -18.48
N ASN A 218 20.35 -28.49 -17.75
CA ASN A 218 19.09 -29.11 -18.15
C ASN A 218 17.88 -28.20 -17.86
N LYS A 219 17.71 -27.16 -18.69
CA LYS A 219 16.59 -26.20 -18.62
C LYS A 219 15.22 -26.87 -18.64
N LEU A 220 15.07 -27.96 -19.40
CA LEU A 220 13.82 -28.70 -19.51
C LEU A 220 13.48 -29.34 -18.15
N LEU A 221 14.42 -30.00 -17.50
CA LEU A 221 14.23 -30.59 -16.17
C LEU A 221 13.88 -29.52 -15.13
N CYS A 222 14.58 -28.37 -15.10
CA CYS A 222 14.23 -27.25 -14.22
C CYS A 222 12.78 -26.78 -14.42
N SER A 223 12.36 -26.61 -15.68
CA SER A 223 11.00 -26.18 -16.02
C SER A 223 9.94 -27.20 -15.58
N THR A 224 10.23 -28.50 -15.72
CA THR A 224 9.35 -29.59 -15.29
C THR A 224 9.22 -29.64 -13.77
N LEU A 225 10.32 -29.49 -13.02
CA LEU A 225 10.27 -29.44 -11.56
C LEU A 225 9.48 -28.23 -11.05
N ASN A 226 9.67 -27.06 -11.67
CA ASN A 226 8.90 -25.86 -11.33
C ASN A 226 7.40 -26.03 -11.64
N LEU A 227 7.07 -26.65 -12.78
CA LEU A 227 5.67 -26.95 -13.14
C LEU A 227 5.04 -27.94 -12.16
N LEU A 228 5.72 -29.03 -11.81
CA LEU A 228 5.24 -29.99 -10.81
C LEU A 228 5.09 -29.35 -9.42
N THR A 229 6.02 -28.48 -9.04
CA THR A 229 5.93 -27.68 -7.80
C THR A 229 4.69 -26.80 -7.81
N ASN A 230 4.43 -26.08 -8.91
CA ASN A 230 3.27 -25.21 -9.03
C ASN A 230 1.95 -26.00 -9.00
N ILE A 231 1.88 -27.14 -9.70
CA ILE A 231 0.70 -28.02 -9.66
C ILE A 231 0.47 -28.53 -8.25
N LEU A 232 1.48 -29.08 -7.58
CA LEU A 232 1.31 -29.59 -6.21
C LEU A 232 0.97 -28.49 -5.21
N GLU A 233 1.61 -27.33 -5.28
CA GLU A 233 1.36 -26.22 -4.35
C GLU A 233 -0.08 -25.68 -4.44
N ASN A 234 -0.69 -25.71 -5.64
CA ASN A 234 -2.07 -25.25 -5.83
C ASN A 234 -3.12 -26.36 -5.71
N THR A 235 -2.75 -27.64 -5.85
CA THR A 235 -3.71 -28.76 -5.74
C THR A 235 -3.70 -29.40 -4.35
N LEU A 236 -2.55 -29.47 -3.67
CA LEU A 236 -2.43 -30.09 -2.35
C LEU A 236 -3.31 -29.41 -1.30
N PHE A 237 -3.36 -28.08 -1.33
CA PHE A 237 -4.09 -27.26 -0.36
C PHE A 237 -5.46 -26.79 -0.87
N ALA A 238 -6.01 -27.39 -1.94
CA ALA A 238 -7.31 -26.97 -2.50
C ALA A 238 -8.50 -27.59 -1.74
N SER A 239 -8.43 -28.88 -1.43
CA SER A 239 -9.37 -29.60 -0.56
C SER A 239 -8.75 -30.90 -0.06
N LEU A 240 -9.28 -31.46 1.04
CA LEU A 240 -8.86 -32.77 1.53
C LEU A 240 -9.14 -33.87 0.49
N ASP A 241 -10.31 -33.84 -0.14
CA ASP A 241 -10.77 -34.83 -1.13
C ASP A 241 -10.06 -34.75 -2.48
N ASN A 242 -9.23 -33.73 -2.71
CA ASN A 242 -8.51 -33.60 -3.97
C ASN A 242 -7.45 -34.70 -4.09
N SER A 243 -7.64 -35.58 -5.08
CA SER A 243 -6.82 -36.78 -5.34
C SER A 243 -5.64 -36.55 -6.29
N ILE A 244 -5.51 -35.34 -6.85
CA ILE A 244 -4.45 -35.01 -7.82
C ILE A 244 -3.03 -35.20 -7.22
N PRO A 245 -2.71 -34.69 -6.01
CA PRO A 245 -1.40 -34.90 -5.40
C PRO A 245 -1.04 -36.39 -5.24
N GLU A 246 -1.97 -37.21 -4.77
CA GLU A 246 -1.81 -38.64 -4.57
C GLU A 246 -1.64 -39.36 -5.92
N LEU A 247 -2.34 -38.89 -6.96
CA LEU A 247 -2.22 -39.39 -8.32
C LEU A 247 -0.83 -39.09 -8.90
N ILE A 248 -0.29 -37.88 -8.67
CA ILE A 248 1.07 -37.51 -9.08
C ILE A 248 2.10 -38.41 -8.41
N GLU A 249 2.02 -38.59 -7.09
CA GLU A 249 2.94 -39.46 -6.35
C GLU A 249 2.91 -40.89 -6.89
N ARG A 250 1.71 -41.46 -7.10
CA ARG A 250 1.55 -42.84 -7.58
C ARG A 250 2.07 -43.05 -9.00
N LEU A 251 1.87 -42.10 -9.91
CA LEU A 251 2.26 -42.24 -11.32
C LEU A 251 3.76 -41.97 -11.54
N VAL A 252 4.31 -40.98 -10.85
CA VAL A 252 5.67 -40.49 -11.09
C VAL A 252 6.67 -41.15 -10.13
N ILE A 253 6.21 -41.65 -8.97
CA ILE A 253 7.04 -42.02 -7.82
C ILE A 253 7.87 -40.80 -7.41
N LEU A 254 7.15 -39.69 -7.20
CA LEU A 254 7.73 -38.36 -7.17
C LEU A 254 8.69 -38.20 -6.01
N GLU A 255 8.31 -38.60 -4.79
CA GLU A 255 9.17 -38.48 -3.61
C GLU A 255 10.53 -39.15 -3.83
N MET A 256 10.55 -40.39 -4.32
CA MET A 256 11.79 -41.14 -4.52
C MET A 256 12.71 -40.44 -5.52
N ARG A 257 12.17 -39.97 -6.65
CA ARG A 257 12.94 -39.29 -7.71
C ARG A 257 13.45 -37.94 -7.25
N VAL A 258 12.60 -37.15 -6.59
CA VAL A 258 12.96 -35.81 -6.08
C VAL A 258 13.96 -35.92 -4.94
N LYS A 259 13.86 -36.95 -4.08
CA LYS A 259 14.85 -37.23 -3.04
C LYS A 259 16.22 -37.60 -3.64
N ALA A 260 16.25 -38.44 -4.68
CA ALA A 260 17.49 -38.77 -5.38
C ALA A 260 18.14 -37.53 -6.05
N LEU A 261 17.32 -36.68 -6.67
CA LEU A 261 17.79 -35.40 -7.21
C LEU A 261 18.32 -34.47 -6.12
N PHE A 262 17.61 -34.38 -4.98
CA PHE A 262 18.01 -33.57 -3.85
C PHE A 262 19.39 -34.00 -3.36
N GLU A 263 19.61 -35.29 -3.14
CA GLU A 263 20.91 -35.85 -2.73
C GLU A 263 22.03 -35.52 -3.73
N ALA A 264 21.73 -35.55 -5.03
CA ALA A 264 22.70 -35.28 -6.09
C ALA A 264 23.02 -33.78 -6.29
N CYS A 265 22.12 -32.87 -5.92
CA CYS A 265 22.20 -31.47 -6.35
C CYS A 265 22.44 -30.43 -5.24
N ILE A 266 22.70 -30.86 -3.99
CA ILE A 266 22.73 -29.95 -2.82
C ILE A 266 23.71 -28.79 -3.00
N SER A 267 24.86 -29.01 -3.66
CA SER A 267 25.91 -28.00 -3.92
C SER A 267 25.68 -27.09 -5.13
N THR A 268 24.55 -27.22 -5.82
CA THR A 268 24.32 -26.60 -7.15
C THR A 268 23.19 -25.58 -7.11
N ARG A 269 23.14 -24.69 -8.12
CA ARG A 269 22.01 -23.75 -8.27
C ARG A 269 20.67 -24.48 -8.52
N PHE A 270 20.74 -25.73 -8.97
CA PHE A 270 19.59 -26.59 -9.23
C PHE A 270 18.80 -26.94 -7.96
N LEU A 271 19.40 -26.88 -6.77
CA LEU A 271 18.73 -27.14 -5.48
C LEU A 271 17.43 -26.33 -5.31
N GLN A 272 17.40 -25.09 -5.81
CA GLN A 272 16.25 -24.19 -5.71
C GLN A 272 14.99 -24.74 -6.41
N HIS A 273 15.17 -25.61 -7.41
CA HIS A 273 14.07 -26.25 -8.14
C HIS A 273 13.58 -27.55 -7.47
N VAL A 274 14.40 -28.14 -6.59
CA VAL A 274 14.14 -29.46 -5.99
C VAL A 274 13.64 -29.34 -4.56
N HIS A 275 14.20 -28.43 -3.75
CA HIS A 275 13.91 -28.38 -2.31
C HIS A 275 12.41 -28.18 -2.02
N LYS A 276 11.72 -27.40 -2.84
CA LYS A 276 10.34 -26.95 -2.59
C LYS A 276 9.38 -28.09 -2.90
N LEU A 277 9.68 -28.82 -3.96
CA LEU A 277 8.97 -30.01 -4.38
C LEU A 277 9.12 -31.15 -3.37
N LEU A 278 10.33 -31.38 -2.86
CA LEU A 278 10.58 -32.39 -1.82
C LEU A 278 9.75 -32.13 -0.56
N LEU A 279 9.68 -30.86 -0.14
CA LEU A 279 8.89 -30.47 1.02
C LEU A 279 7.39 -30.67 0.77
N LEU A 280 6.88 -30.34 -0.41
CA LEU A 280 5.47 -30.61 -0.78
C LEU A 280 5.15 -32.12 -0.76
N SER A 281 6.08 -32.98 -1.20
CA SER A 281 5.93 -34.44 -1.07
C SER A 281 5.83 -34.91 0.38
N LEU A 282 6.54 -34.27 1.32
CA LEU A 282 6.39 -34.56 2.76
C LEU A 282 5.01 -34.10 3.29
N PHE A 283 4.56 -32.90 2.90
CA PHE A 283 3.23 -32.41 3.28
C PHE A 283 2.08 -33.22 2.67
N LEU A 284 2.27 -33.85 1.50
CA LEU A 284 1.33 -34.82 0.95
C LEU A 284 1.16 -36.03 1.88
N LYS A 285 2.25 -36.61 2.40
CA LYS A 285 2.16 -37.70 3.38
C LYS A 285 1.47 -37.27 4.67
N LEU A 286 1.71 -36.04 5.10
CA LEU A 286 1.06 -35.48 6.28
C LEU A 286 -0.46 -35.36 6.05
N LYS A 287 -0.87 -34.82 4.89
CA LYS A 287 -2.28 -34.72 4.48
C LYS A 287 -2.97 -36.09 4.48
N GLN A 288 -2.32 -37.14 3.97
CA GLN A 288 -2.85 -38.50 3.97
C GLN A 288 -3.14 -39.06 5.38
N GLY A 289 -2.45 -38.55 6.40
CA GLY A 289 -2.68 -38.92 7.79
C GLY A 289 -3.84 -38.20 8.47
N ILE A 290 -4.48 -37.22 7.81
CA ILE A 290 -5.64 -36.48 8.32
C ILE A 290 -6.90 -37.29 7.99
N LYS A 291 -7.67 -37.70 9.00
CA LYS A 291 -8.91 -38.45 8.83
C LYS A 291 -10.10 -37.52 9.07
N GLU A 292 -11.07 -37.51 8.16
CA GLU A 292 -12.24 -36.60 8.18
C GLU A 292 -13.05 -36.60 9.49
N HIS A 293 -13.04 -37.72 10.22
CA HIS A 293 -13.84 -37.91 11.44
C HIS A 293 -13.06 -37.70 12.74
N THR A 294 -11.77 -37.37 12.67
CA THR A 294 -10.93 -37.20 13.86
C THR A 294 -10.07 -35.96 13.75
N THR A 295 -10.05 -35.17 14.82
CA THR A 295 -9.19 -34.00 14.93
C THR A 295 -7.73 -34.34 15.25
N VAL A 296 -7.38 -35.62 15.41
CA VAL A 296 -6.02 -36.07 15.72
C VAL A 296 -5.40 -36.69 14.48
N ILE A 297 -4.21 -36.22 14.11
CA ILE A 297 -3.46 -36.77 12.97
C ILE A 297 -2.93 -38.17 13.27
N GLU A 298 -2.89 -39.03 12.24
CA GLU A 298 -2.33 -40.36 12.38
C GLU A 298 -0.86 -40.33 12.80
N THR A 299 -0.57 -41.02 13.89
CA THR A 299 0.76 -41.07 14.51
C THR A 299 1.84 -41.52 13.53
N GLU A 300 1.58 -42.51 12.69
CA GLU A 300 2.58 -43.00 11.71
C GLU A 300 2.91 -41.94 10.64
N ALA A 301 1.89 -41.24 10.13
CA ALA A 301 2.08 -40.15 9.16
C ALA A 301 2.88 -39.00 9.76
N TRP A 302 2.58 -38.62 11.02
CA TRP A 302 3.35 -37.62 11.76
C TRP A 302 4.82 -38.02 11.92
N HIS A 303 5.11 -39.24 12.36
CA HIS A 303 6.49 -39.70 12.51
C HIS A 303 7.27 -39.73 11.19
N LYS A 304 6.63 -40.17 10.09
CA LYS A 304 7.24 -40.15 8.75
C LYS A 304 7.55 -38.71 8.30
N PHE A 305 6.65 -37.77 8.57
CA PHE A 305 6.85 -36.36 8.29
C PHE A 305 8.04 -35.79 9.08
N CYS A 306 8.08 -36.01 10.41
CA CYS A 306 9.18 -35.56 11.27
C CYS A 306 10.53 -36.15 10.86
N TYR A 307 10.57 -37.45 10.53
CA TYR A 307 11.79 -38.10 10.04
C TYR A 307 12.25 -37.50 8.70
N GLY A 308 11.32 -37.26 7.78
CA GLY A 308 11.60 -36.62 6.50
C GLY A 308 12.18 -35.22 6.65
N LEU A 309 11.62 -34.40 7.54
CA LEU A 309 12.16 -33.06 7.84
C LEU A 309 13.55 -33.15 8.46
N CYS A 310 13.74 -34.01 9.47
CA CYS A 310 15.05 -34.21 10.10
C CYS A 310 16.12 -34.65 9.07
N TYR A 311 15.74 -35.52 8.14
CA TYR A 311 16.62 -35.95 7.04
C TYR A 311 17.05 -34.75 6.18
N ILE A 312 16.11 -33.94 5.71
CA ILE A 312 16.40 -32.74 4.90
C ILE A 312 17.34 -31.81 5.67
N PHE A 313 17.03 -31.52 6.94
CA PHE A 313 17.83 -30.63 7.76
C PHE A 313 19.25 -31.14 7.97
N MET A 314 19.42 -32.43 8.30
CA MET A 314 20.75 -33.00 8.48
C MET A 314 21.57 -33.02 7.19
N MET A 315 20.94 -33.25 6.03
CA MET A 315 21.61 -33.18 4.73
C MET A 315 22.08 -31.75 4.40
N LEU A 316 21.22 -30.75 4.55
CA LEU A 316 21.58 -29.34 4.33
C LEU A 316 22.70 -28.90 5.29
N LEU A 317 22.62 -29.28 6.57
CA LEU A 317 23.68 -29.02 7.54
C LEU A 317 25.00 -29.68 7.17
N SER A 318 24.99 -30.93 6.69
CA SER A 318 26.20 -31.64 6.27
C SER A 318 26.93 -30.92 5.13
N LYS A 319 26.19 -30.18 4.30
CA LYS A 319 26.71 -29.35 3.19
C LYS A 319 26.91 -27.88 3.57
N LYS A 320 26.60 -27.51 4.82
CA LYS A 320 26.73 -26.15 5.38
C LYS A 320 25.78 -25.12 4.75
N ASP A 321 24.67 -25.55 4.15
CA ASP A 321 23.68 -24.69 3.50
C ASP A 321 22.67 -24.10 4.50
N ILE A 322 23.16 -23.20 5.35
CA ILE A 322 22.37 -22.58 6.42
C ILE A 322 21.18 -21.77 5.88
N ILE A 323 21.38 -21.03 4.80
CA ILE A 323 20.31 -20.19 4.21
C ILE A 323 19.16 -21.06 3.70
N GLU A 324 19.47 -22.14 2.97
CA GLU A 324 18.45 -23.04 2.44
C GLU A 324 17.69 -23.78 3.56
N LEU A 325 18.36 -24.06 4.67
CA LEU A 325 17.72 -24.63 5.86
C LEU A 325 16.72 -23.65 6.50
N VAL A 326 17.06 -22.36 6.59
CA VAL A 326 16.12 -21.32 7.07
C VAL A 326 14.95 -21.14 6.10
N LYS A 327 15.23 -21.09 4.77
CA LYS A 327 14.18 -21.04 3.73
C LYS A 327 13.25 -22.25 3.79
N ASN A 328 13.77 -23.44 4.06
CA ASN A 328 12.96 -24.65 4.19
C ASN A 328 11.94 -24.53 5.33
N ASN A 329 12.35 -23.96 6.47
CA ASN A 329 11.45 -23.71 7.60
C ASN A 329 10.41 -22.62 7.31
N LYS A 330 10.77 -21.58 6.54
CA LYS A 330 9.80 -20.61 6.02
C LYS A 330 8.71 -21.29 5.20
N PHE A 331 9.09 -22.09 4.19
CA PHE A 331 8.10 -22.82 3.37
C PHE A 331 7.27 -23.79 4.21
N SER A 332 7.91 -24.45 5.18
CA SER A 332 7.23 -25.37 6.09
C SER A 332 6.15 -24.66 6.91
N MET A 333 6.43 -23.47 7.44
CA MET A 333 5.44 -22.63 8.13
C MET A 333 4.28 -22.24 7.22
N THR A 334 4.56 -21.83 5.98
CA THR A 334 3.52 -21.47 5.00
C THR A 334 2.60 -22.66 4.69
N TYR A 335 3.18 -23.83 4.43
CA TYR A 335 2.43 -25.04 4.10
C TYR A 335 1.67 -25.59 5.29
N TRP A 336 2.25 -25.51 6.49
CA TRP A 336 1.60 -25.86 7.73
C TRP A 336 0.33 -25.04 7.96
N LYS A 337 0.41 -23.70 7.83
CA LYS A 337 -0.77 -22.83 7.98
C LYS A 337 -1.81 -23.04 6.88
N LYS A 338 -1.38 -23.30 5.62
CA LYS A 338 -2.30 -23.69 4.54
C LYS A 338 -3.03 -25.01 4.83
N LEU A 339 -2.35 -25.99 5.41
CA LEU A 339 -2.96 -27.27 5.78
C LEU A 339 -3.94 -27.13 6.95
N LEU A 340 -3.58 -26.36 7.98
CA LEU A 340 -4.49 -26.05 9.09
C LEU A 340 -5.74 -25.27 8.65
N ALA A 341 -5.60 -24.40 7.64
CA ALA A 341 -6.74 -23.69 7.06
C ALA A 341 -7.72 -24.61 6.31
N LEU A 342 -7.25 -25.76 5.81
CA LEU A 342 -8.12 -26.78 5.21
C LEU A 342 -8.87 -27.60 6.26
N HIS A 343 -8.18 -27.98 7.34
CA HIS A 343 -8.75 -28.76 8.43
C HIS A 343 -7.94 -28.53 9.69
N GLU A 344 -8.61 -28.16 10.79
CA GLU A 344 -7.95 -27.99 12.07
C GLU A 344 -7.69 -29.36 12.71
N PHE A 345 -6.43 -29.63 13.05
CA PHE A 345 -6.03 -30.86 13.70
C PHE A 345 -5.00 -30.62 14.80
N VAL A 346 -4.95 -31.55 15.74
CA VAL A 346 -4.08 -31.55 16.91
C VAL A 346 -2.97 -32.58 16.70
N LEU A 347 -1.76 -32.18 17.08
CA LEU A 347 -0.58 -33.04 17.03
C LEU A 347 -0.60 -34.10 18.13
N PRO A 348 0.02 -35.28 17.93
CA PRO A 348 0.14 -36.31 18.97
C PRO A 348 1.11 -35.90 20.08
N GLU A 349 1.97 -34.90 19.83
CA GLU A 349 2.99 -34.40 20.74
C GLU A 349 2.58 -33.07 21.39
N GLN A 350 3.19 -32.76 22.54
CA GLN A 350 2.93 -31.52 23.28
C GLN A 350 3.53 -30.27 22.62
N HIS A 351 4.56 -30.42 21.80
CA HIS A 351 5.27 -29.29 21.19
C HIS A 351 4.61 -28.85 19.88
N LYS A 352 4.39 -27.55 19.72
CA LYS A 352 3.85 -27.00 18.48
C LYS A 352 4.89 -27.05 17.35
N PHE A 353 4.41 -27.29 16.13
CA PHE A 353 5.26 -27.27 14.93
C PHE A 353 5.87 -25.89 14.69
N GLU A 354 5.09 -24.83 14.91
CA GLU A 354 5.51 -23.45 14.71
C GLU A 354 6.69 -23.07 15.61
N HIS A 355 6.71 -23.57 16.85
CA HIS A 355 7.83 -23.38 17.78
C HIS A 355 9.10 -24.09 17.30
N GLN A 356 8.97 -25.27 16.67
CA GLN A 356 10.12 -25.99 16.14
C GLN A 356 10.75 -25.24 14.96
N ALA A 357 9.90 -24.81 14.01
CA ALA A 357 10.34 -24.11 12.82
C ALA A 357 10.99 -22.76 13.16
N ILE A 358 10.37 -21.98 14.06
CA ILE A 358 10.92 -20.67 14.44
C ILE A 358 12.25 -20.80 15.17
N ALA A 359 12.38 -21.79 16.06
CA ALA A 359 13.62 -22.03 16.79
C ALA A 359 14.78 -22.28 15.82
N ILE A 360 14.55 -23.05 14.74
CA ILE A 360 15.55 -23.29 13.71
C ILE A 360 15.88 -22.01 12.91
N MET A 361 14.87 -21.21 12.56
CA MET A 361 15.08 -19.98 11.77
C MET A 361 15.88 -18.92 12.52
N ILE A 362 15.76 -18.83 13.86
CA ILE A 362 16.46 -17.84 14.68
C ILE A 362 17.88 -18.24 15.09
N ILE A 363 18.29 -19.52 14.95
CA ILE A 363 19.63 -19.96 15.40
C ILE A 363 20.77 -19.14 14.80
N PRO A 364 20.82 -18.83 13.48
CA PRO A 364 21.90 -18.01 12.94
C PRO A 364 22.10 -16.70 13.71
N LEU A 365 20.99 -16.07 14.13
CA LEU A 365 20.98 -14.87 14.95
C LEU A 365 21.51 -15.16 16.36
N CYS A 366 20.98 -16.19 17.02
CA CYS A 366 21.38 -16.56 18.39
C CYS A 366 22.89 -16.89 18.50
N VAL A 367 23.54 -17.38 17.44
CA VAL A 367 24.99 -17.65 17.45
C VAL A 367 25.83 -16.36 17.48
N CYS A 368 25.28 -15.24 17.04
CA CYS A 368 25.97 -13.93 17.03
C CYS A 368 26.00 -13.27 18.41
N ILE A 369 25.21 -13.75 19.37
CA ILE A 369 25.10 -13.17 20.71
C ILE A 369 26.45 -13.29 21.45
N LYS A 370 26.99 -12.16 21.94
CA LYS A 370 28.29 -12.12 22.62
C LYS A 370 28.27 -12.92 23.92
N LYS A 371 29.40 -13.56 24.24
CA LYS A 371 29.55 -14.40 25.44
C LYS A 371 29.30 -13.64 26.74
N ASN A 372 29.66 -12.36 26.80
CA ASN A 372 29.50 -11.54 28.00
C ASN A 372 28.03 -11.27 28.35
N HIS A 373 27.11 -11.42 27.38
CA HIS A 373 25.67 -11.30 27.61
C HIS A 373 25.00 -12.63 27.99
N LEU A 374 25.72 -13.75 27.95
CA LEU A 374 25.18 -15.08 28.30
C LEU A 374 24.91 -15.24 29.81
N ASN A 375 25.45 -14.36 30.66
CA ASN A 375 25.29 -14.42 32.13
C ASN A 375 24.17 -13.49 32.64
N HIS A 376 23.29 -13.01 31.77
CA HIS A 376 22.22 -12.09 32.12
C HIS A 376 20.91 -12.86 32.29
N ASP A 377 20.24 -12.71 33.45
CA ASP A 377 19.03 -13.49 33.81
C ASP A 377 17.96 -13.54 32.70
N LEU A 378 17.70 -12.40 32.04
CA LEU A 378 16.76 -12.32 30.92
C LEU A 378 17.13 -13.22 29.73
N PHE A 379 18.42 -13.33 29.41
CA PHE A 379 18.86 -14.22 28.33
C PHE A 379 18.73 -15.69 28.73
N ASP A 380 19.03 -16.04 29.99
CA ASP A 380 18.80 -17.40 30.50
C ASP A 380 17.32 -17.76 30.49
N MET A 381 16.43 -16.82 30.85
CA MET A 381 14.98 -17.00 30.73
C MET A 381 14.56 -17.25 29.27
N PHE A 382 15.10 -16.48 28.33
CA PHE A 382 14.85 -16.68 26.90
C PHE A 382 15.32 -18.07 26.43
N ILE A 383 16.53 -18.49 26.81
CA ILE A 383 17.06 -19.80 26.44
C ILE A 383 16.24 -20.93 27.06
N ASN A 384 15.89 -20.85 28.34
CA ASN A 384 15.02 -21.83 29.00
C ASN A 384 13.67 -21.93 28.28
N LYS A 385 13.07 -20.80 27.90
CA LYS A 385 11.85 -20.78 27.09
C LYS A 385 12.03 -21.49 25.75
N ILE A 386 13.16 -21.32 25.05
CA ILE A 386 13.43 -22.07 23.81
C ILE A 386 13.53 -23.58 24.08
N PHE A 387 14.18 -24.00 25.17
CA PHE A 387 14.25 -25.41 25.54
C PHE A 387 12.87 -25.99 25.91
N ASP A 388 12.03 -25.23 26.61
CA ASP A 388 10.69 -25.65 27.02
C ASP A 388 9.74 -25.85 25.84
N VAL A 389 9.89 -25.05 24.77
CA VAL A 389 9.01 -25.12 23.59
C VAL A 389 9.55 -26.03 22.47
N THR A 390 10.79 -26.53 22.57
CA THR A 390 11.41 -27.37 21.52
C THR A 390 11.59 -28.82 21.93
N CYS A 391 11.40 -29.74 20.99
CA CYS A 391 11.64 -31.16 21.24
C CYS A 391 13.12 -31.54 21.12
N VAL A 392 13.53 -32.64 21.77
CA VAL A 392 14.94 -33.10 21.82
C VAL A 392 15.60 -33.25 20.44
N PRO A 393 14.95 -33.82 19.39
CA PRO A 393 15.54 -33.88 18.05
C PRO A 393 15.87 -32.50 17.48
N VAL A 394 14.97 -31.53 17.65
CA VAL A 394 15.17 -30.15 17.20
C VAL A 394 16.31 -29.53 17.99
N GLN A 395 16.32 -29.64 19.33
CA GLN A 395 17.43 -29.13 20.15
C GLN A 395 18.79 -29.65 19.68
N ARG A 396 18.91 -30.95 19.38
CA ARG A 396 20.15 -31.54 18.82
C ARG A 396 20.52 -30.92 17.46
N LEU A 397 19.53 -30.67 16.61
CA LEU A 397 19.73 -29.97 15.34
C LEU A 397 20.25 -28.54 15.55
N LEU A 398 19.69 -27.79 16.51
CA LEU A 398 20.14 -26.43 16.87
C LEU A 398 21.62 -26.45 17.31
N TYR A 399 22.00 -27.43 18.14
CA TYR A 399 23.39 -27.63 18.55
C TYR A 399 24.32 -27.95 17.38
N ASN A 400 23.90 -28.84 16.47
CA ASN A 400 24.67 -29.19 15.27
C ASN A 400 24.88 -27.97 14.37
N MET A 401 23.81 -27.21 14.12
CA MET A 401 23.83 -25.99 13.32
C MET A 401 24.78 -24.94 13.92
N ARG A 402 24.69 -24.70 15.23
CA ARG A 402 25.60 -23.81 15.97
C ARG A 402 27.05 -24.25 15.82
N ASP A 403 27.33 -25.53 15.97
CA ASP A 403 28.69 -26.06 15.89
C ASP A 403 29.26 -25.94 14.46
N ILE A 404 28.43 -26.11 13.43
CA ILE A 404 28.82 -25.88 12.03
C ILE A 404 29.15 -24.41 11.79
N ILE A 405 28.29 -23.50 12.26
CA ILE A 405 28.50 -22.05 12.16
C ILE A 405 29.80 -21.66 12.87
N ARG A 406 30.07 -22.20 14.06
CA ARG A 406 31.26 -21.84 14.84
C ARG A 406 32.57 -22.40 14.28
N LYS A 407 32.53 -23.52 13.54
CA LYS A 407 33.72 -24.20 13.01
C LYS A 407 34.00 -23.85 11.55
N SER A 408 33.05 -23.26 10.84
CA SER A 408 33.15 -22.97 9.41
C SER A 408 33.30 -21.48 9.16
N ASP A 409 33.99 -21.12 8.08
CA ASP A 409 34.05 -19.74 7.59
C ASP A 409 32.82 -19.50 6.70
N LEU A 410 31.77 -18.91 7.27
CA LEU A 410 30.50 -18.63 6.61
C LEU A 410 30.23 -17.13 6.60
N PRO A 411 29.55 -16.59 5.56
CA PRO A 411 29.20 -15.17 5.47
C PRO A 411 28.05 -14.83 6.44
N MET A 412 28.35 -14.81 7.74
CA MET A 412 27.36 -14.77 8.80
C MET A 412 26.49 -13.50 8.79
N GLU A 413 27.03 -12.34 8.43
CA GLU A 413 26.24 -11.11 8.29
C GLU A 413 25.11 -11.28 7.27
N GLN A 414 25.42 -11.84 6.09
CA GLN A 414 24.44 -12.10 5.04
C GLN A 414 23.45 -13.20 5.44
N ILE A 415 23.91 -14.26 6.11
CA ILE A 415 23.03 -15.33 6.61
C ILE A 415 22.01 -14.76 7.59
N CYS A 416 22.46 -13.97 8.57
CA CYS A 416 21.59 -13.36 9.57
C CYS A 416 20.61 -12.36 8.94
N LYS A 417 21.07 -11.53 7.99
CA LYS A 417 20.20 -10.63 7.22
C LYS A 417 19.08 -11.41 6.51
N VAL A 418 19.42 -12.46 5.76
CA VAL A 418 18.44 -13.29 5.07
C VAL A 418 17.51 -14.01 6.05
N SER A 419 18.00 -14.45 7.20
CA SER A 419 17.14 -15.01 8.27
C SER A 419 16.08 -14.00 8.72
N ILE A 420 16.45 -12.73 8.93
CA ILE A 420 15.51 -11.67 9.32
C ILE A 420 14.50 -11.42 8.19
N ASP A 421 14.95 -11.27 6.94
CA ASP A 421 14.04 -11.05 5.80
C ASP A 421 12.98 -12.16 5.71
N LEU A 422 13.41 -13.43 5.82
CA LEU A 422 12.51 -14.59 5.74
C LEU A 422 11.55 -14.68 6.93
N LEU A 423 11.95 -14.21 8.13
CA LEU A 423 11.08 -14.08 9.30
C LEU A 423 10.00 -13.01 9.07
N LEU A 424 10.38 -11.87 8.49
CA LEU A 424 9.45 -10.78 8.20
C LEU A 424 8.45 -11.16 7.10
N GLU A 425 8.89 -11.90 6.08
CA GLU A 425 8.02 -12.42 5.01
C GLU A 425 6.91 -13.36 5.51
N ILE A 426 7.08 -14.01 6.68
CA ILE A 426 6.05 -14.86 7.30
C ILE A 426 5.28 -14.16 8.43
N SER A 427 5.52 -12.87 8.65
CA SER A 427 4.91 -12.16 9.78
C SER A 427 3.37 -12.18 9.76
N ASP A 428 2.72 -12.30 8.60
CA ASP A 428 1.24 -12.38 8.49
C ASP A 428 0.66 -13.70 9.00
N ILE A 429 1.49 -14.75 9.04
CA ILE A 429 1.08 -16.10 9.43
C ILE A 429 1.71 -16.54 10.76
N MET A 430 2.42 -15.65 11.45
CA MET A 430 3.02 -15.91 12.76
C MET A 430 1.99 -15.75 13.88
N ASP A 431 1.93 -16.75 14.75
CA ASP A 431 1.16 -16.65 15.99
C ASP A 431 1.86 -15.70 16.98
N ARG A 432 1.10 -15.17 17.96
CA ARG A 432 1.57 -14.15 18.91
C ARG A 432 2.77 -14.62 19.73
N ASP A 433 2.79 -15.89 20.15
CA ASP A 433 3.89 -16.50 20.92
C ASP A 433 5.18 -16.66 20.09
N VAL A 434 5.06 -17.04 18.82
CA VAL A 434 6.15 -17.13 17.84
C VAL A 434 6.72 -15.73 17.54
N ALA A 435 5.86 -14.73 17.42
CA ALA A 435 6.27 -13.34 17.25
C ALA A 435 7.07 -12.83 18.45
N VAL A 436 6.64 -13.15 19.68
CA VAL A 436 7.42 -12.83 20.89
C VAL A 436 8.81 -13.47 20.83
N ILE A 437 8.92 -14.79 20.56
CA ILE A 437 10.22 -15.47 20.47
C ILE A 437 11.16 -14.80 19.45
N THR A 438 10.61 -14.41 18.29
CA THR A 438 11.37 -13.75 17.24
C THR A 438 11.85 -12.38 17.69
N PHE A 439 10.97 -11.57 18.30
CA PHE A 439 11.31 -10.27 18.83
C PHE A 439 12.40 -10.34 19.90
N GLN A 440 12.30 -11.32 20.82
CA GLN A 440 13.31 -11.57 21.86
C GLN A 440 14.67 -11.90 21.24
N ALA A 441 14.71 -12.79 20.23
CA ALA A 441 15.93 -13.14 19.54
C ALA A 441 16.60 -11.91 18.88
N LEU A 442 15.83 -11.09 18.15
CA LEU A 442 16.33 -9.86 17.54
C LEU A 442 16.85 -8.87 18.59
N SER A 443 16.13 -8.72 19.71
CA SER A 443 16.51 -7.82 20.80
C SER A 443 17.83 -8.22 21.46
N HIS A 444 18.06 -9.52 21.70
CA HIS A 444 19.31 -10.00 22.27
C HIS A 444 20.51 -9.85 21.33
N VAL A 445 20.29 -9.97 20.01
CA VAL A 445 21.33 -9.72 19.01
C VAL A 445 21.64 -8.23 18.97
N LEU A 446 20.62 -7.36 18.97
CA LEU A 446 20.82 -5.90 19.03
C LEU A 446 21.62 -5.50 20.27
N LYS A 447 21.32 -6.08 21.43
CA LYS A 447 22.08 -5.86 22.67
C LYS A 447 23.56 -6.21 22.53
N SER A 448 23.90 -7.18 21.68
CA SER A 448 25.28 -7.58 21.41
C SER A 448 26.08 -6.58 20.56
N TYR A 449 25.42 -5.57 19.97
CA TYR A 449 26.12 -4.44 19.33
C TYR A 449 26.73 -3.47 20.34
N MET A 450 26.32 -3.54 21.60
CA MET A 450 26.76 -2.59 22.62
C MET A 450 28.21 -2.90 23.06
N PRO A 451 28.99 -1.87 23.45
CA PRO A 451 30.27 -2.06 24.10
C PRO A 451 30.09 -2.85 25.41
N ASP A 452 31.13 -3.58 25.83
CA ASP A 452 31.15 -4.29 27.12
C ASP A 452 31.28 -3.30 28.30
N MET A 453 30.34 -2.36 28.46
CA MET A 453 30.37 -1.35 29.52
C MET A 453 29.77 -1.81 30.86
N TRP A 454 29.19 -3.02 30.95
CA TRP A 454 28.74 -3.61 32.22
C TRP A 454 29.80 -4.43 32.96
N GLY A 455 31.07 -4.26 32.60
CA GLY A 455 32.22 -4.84 33.28
C GLY A 455 33.05 -3.83 34.06
N CYS A 456 32.45 -2.97 34.91
CA CYS A 456 33.26 -2.11 35.79
C CYS A 456 32.69 -2.02 37.21
N GLY A 457 33.00 -3.04 38.00
CA GLY A 457 32.82 -3.04 39.46
C GLY A 457 33.81 -3.92 40.24
N GLN A 458 34.56 -4.82 39.60
CA GLN A 458 35.51 -5.71 40.29
C GLN A 458 36.83 -5.96 39.53
N ALA A 459 37.35 -4.96 38.82
CA ALA A 459 38.70 -5.01 38.24
C ALA A 459 39.61 -3.89 38.80
N ARG A 460 39.45 -3.55 40.08
CA ARG A 460 40.48 -2.84 40.86
C ARG A 460 40.75 -3.63 42.13
N ASN A 461 41.68 -4.58 42.01
CA ASN A 461 42.65 -5.04 43.02
C ASN A 461 43.03 -6.49 42.74
N CYS A 462 43.94 -6.69 41.80
CA CYS A 462 44.88 -7.81 41.79
C CYS A 462 46.12 -7.33 41.04
N THR A 463 46.79 -6.32 41.59
CA THR A 463 48.20 -6.10 41.30
C THR A 463 49.00 -7.25 41.90
N SER A 464 49.93 -7.76 41.09
CA SER A 464 51.08 -8.59 41.44
C SER A 464 50.82 -9.90 42.19
N ASP A 465 50.91 -11.01 41.45
CA ASP A 465 51.89 -12.02 41.83
C ASP A 465 52.50 -12.69 40.60
N VAL A 466 53.80 -12.48 40.48
CA VAL A 466 54.72 -13.09 39.53
C VAL A 466 55.16 -14.41 40.14
N ASN A 467 54.86 -15.52 39.45
CA ASN A 467 55.61 -16.80 39.41
C ASN A 467 54.68 -18.02 39.44
N SER A 468 54.54 -18.68 38.28
CA SER A 468 54.72 -20.14 38.18
C SER A 468 54.73 -20.57 36.71
N THR A 469 55.93 -20.91 36.26
CA THR A 469 56.23 -21.65 35.04
C THR A 469 55.59 -23.03 35.05
N SER A 470 54.78 -23.33 34.04
CA SER A 470 54.75 -24.66 33.41
C SER A 470 54.26 -24.55 31.95
N PRO A 471 54.95 -25.17 30.97
CA PRO A 471 54.47 -25.19 29.59
C PRO A 471 53.53 -26.38 29.43
N SER A 472 52.21 -26.16 29.52
CA SER A 472 51.26 -27.20 29.10
C SER A 472 50.99 -27.07 27.61
N GLU A 473 51.49 -28.05 26.86
CA GLU A 473 51.06 -28.36 25.50
C GLU A 473 49.57 -28.72 25.53
N HIS A 474 48.71 -27.74 25.24
CA HIS A 474 47.33 -28.00 24.88
C HIS A 474 47.08 -27.45 23.46
N PRO A 475 46.39 -28.22 22.59
CA PRO A 475 46.14 -27.79 21.23
C PRO A 475 45.29 -26.52 21.30
N ARG A 476 45.75 -25.46 20.62
CA ARG A 476 45.09 -24.16 20.50
C ARG A 476 43.59 -24.38 20.23
N LYS A 477 42.73 -24.19 21.24
CA LYS A 477 41.28 -24.16 21.05
C LYS A 477 41.01 -23.07 20.00
N LEU A 478 40.49 -23.44 18.83
CA LEU A 478 39.95 -22.46 17.89
C LEU A 478 38.90 -21.64 18.66
N LEU A 479 39.24 -20.41 19.02
CA LEU A 479 38.30 -19.48 19.62
C LEU A 479 37.40 -19.00 18.48
N TYR A 480 36.12 -19.37 18.50
CA TYR A 480 35.15 -18.73 17.61
C TYR A 480 35.18 -17.23 17.87
N LYS A 481 35.54 -16.45 16.85
CA LYS A 481 35.45 -14.99 16.83
C LYS A 481 34.03 -14.65 16.40
N SER A 482 33.27 -13.98 17.26
CA SER A 482 31.94 -13.50 16.88
C SER A 482 32.08 -12.47 15.77
N ILE A 483 31.12 -12.45 14.83
CA ILE A 483 31.06 -11.35 13.85
C ILE A 483 30.85 -9.99 14.51
N LEU A 484 30.33 -9.98 15.74
CA LEU A 484 30.09 -8.77 16.50
C LEU A 484 31.26 -8.39 17.44
N ASP A 485 32.41 -9.08 17.33
CA ASP A 485 33.62 -8.71 18.08
C ASP A 485 34.28 -7.49 17.43
N GLY A 486 34.62 -6.46 18.20
CA GLY A 486 35.19 -5.21 17.69
C GLY A 486 34.18 -4.06 17.78
N ASP A 487 34.06 -3.27 16.70
CA ASP A 487 33.07 -2.20 16.57
C ASP A 487 31.97 -2.66 15.59
N PRO A 488 30.99 -3.46 16.07
CA PRO A 488 29.98 -4.07 15.19
C PRO A 488 29.08 -3.04 14.51
N ILE A 489 28.97 -1.81 15.05
CA ILE A 489 28.15 -0.75 14.43
C ILE A 489 28.75 -0.32 13.09
N VAL A 490 30.09 -0.32 12.99
CA VAL A 490 30.83 0.01 11.77
C VAL A 490 31.14 -1.25 10.95
N ASP A 491 31.47 -2.35 11.62
CA ASP A 491 31.94 -3.59 11.00
C ASP A 491 30.80 -4.46 10.44
N SER A 492 29.56 -4.33 10.93
CA SER A 492 28.39 -5.12 10.50
C SER A 492 27.11 -4.27 10.31
N PRO A 493 27.15 -3.22 9.48
CA PRO A 493 26.04 -2.27 9.32
C PRO A 493 24.82 -2.89 8.63
N ILE A 494 24.98 -3.91 7.79
CA ILE A 494 23.87 -4.53 7.05
C ILE A 494 22.99 -5.31 8.02
N LEU A 495 23.61 -6.09 8.91
CA LEU A 495 22.88 -6.82 9.94
C LEU A 495 22.21 -5.84 10.93
N LEU A 496 22.89 -4.76 11.34
CA LEU A 496 22.29 -3.75 12.21
C LEU A 496 21.05 -3.11 11.58
N ALA A 497 21.14 -2.73 10.30
CA ALA A 497 20.01 -2.17 9.56
C ALA A 497 18.83 -3.15 9.52
N SER A 498 19.07 -4.42 9.22
CA SER A 498 18.02 -5.46 9.22
C SER A 498 17.43 -5.70 10.61
N LEU A 499 18.22 -5.65 11.69
CA LEU A 499 17.74 -5.81 13.07
C LEU A 499 16.80 -4.67 13.47
N LEU A 500 17.19 -3.43 13.22
CA LEU A 500 16.39 -2.25 13.54
C LEU A 500 15.07 -2.25 12.74
N ASP A 501 15.14 -2.59 11.46
CA ASP A 501 13.97 -2.71 10.60
C ASP A 501 13.02 -3.83 11.06
N GLY A 502 13.57 -5.01 11.37
CA GLY A 502 12.80 -6.14 11.86
C GLY A 502 12.10 -5.84 13.19
N LEU A 503 12.81 -5.23 14.15
CA LEU A 503 12.22 -4.82 15.43
C LEU A 503 11.12 -3.76 15.24
N ALA A 504 11.32 -2.81 14.31
CA ALA A 504 10.31 -1.80 13.99
C ALA A 504 9.04 -2.42 13.40
N VAL A 505 9.17 -3.27 12.37
CA VAL A 505 8.04 -3.97 11.72
C VAL A 505 7.29 -4.85 12.72
N MET A 506 8.02 -5.60 13.55
CA MET A 506 7.39 -6.43 14.59
C MET A 506 6.65 -5.60 15.64
N THR A 507 7.19 -4.45 16.02
CA THR A 507 6.55 -3.53 16.97
C THR A 507 5.25 -2.96 16.42
N GLU A 508 5.28 -2.44 15.18
CA GLU A 508 4.11 -1.86 14.51
C GLU A 508 2.98 -2.89 14.35
N LYS A 509 3.34 -4.10 13.94
CA LYS A 509 2.38 -5.16 13.61
C LYS A 509 1.76 -5.82 14.84
N PHE A 510 2.59 -6.26 15.80
CA PHE A 510 2.12 -7.09 16.91
C PHE A 510 1.77 -6.31 18.18
N LYS A 511 2.20 -5.04 18.29
CA LYS A 511 1.96 -4.17 19.46
C LYS A 511 2.22 -4.90 20.77
N LEU A 512 3.41 -5.52 20.87
CA LEU A 512 3.80 -6.36 22.00
C LEU A 512 3.75 -5.57 23.31
N LYS A 513 3.28 -6.21 24.39
CA LYS A 513 3.28 -5.60 25.71
C LYS A 513 4.49 -6.05 26.53
N TRP A 514 4.95 -5.22 27.47
CA TRP A 514 6.09 -5.54 28.33
C TRP A 514 5.88 -6.80 29.18
N GLN A 515 4.64 -7.16 29.52
CA GLN A 515 4.34 -8.39 30.25
C GLN A 515 4.64 -9.66 29.43
N GLU A 516 4.49 -9.56 28.11
CA GLU A 516 4.71 -10.68 27.18
C GLU A 516 6.18 -10.74 26.73
N CYS A 517 6.84 -9.59 26.67
CA CYS A 517 8.22 -9.43 26.21
C CYS A 517 8.92 -8.32 27.00
N VAL A 518 9.72 -8.70 27.99
CA VAL A 518 10.44 -7.79 28.89
C VAL A 518 11.51 -6.98 28.15
N GLU A 519 12.03 -7.53 27.05
CA GLU A 519 13.04 -6.90 26.20
C GLU A 519 12.55 -5.57 25.61
N THR A 520 11.23 -5.38 25.45
CA THR A 520 10.64 -4.10 25.03
C THR A 520 11.07 -2.91 25.89
N ILE A 521 11.35 -3.14 27.19
CA ILE A 521 11.76 -2.11 28.15
C ILE A 521 13.13 -1.50 27.79
N CYS A 522 14.06 -2.29 27.27
CA CYS A 522 15.42 -1.83 26.95
C CYS A 522 15.58 -1.32 25.50
N MET A 523 14.52 -1.34 24.69
CA MET A 523 14.62 -0.97 23.26
C MET A 523 15.02 0.49 23.06
N LEU A 524 14.49 1.39 23.89
CA LEU A 524 14.81 2.82 23.79
C LEU A 524 16.28 3.08 24.11
N SER A 525 16.82 2.47 25.16
CA SER A 525 18.23 2.66 25.55
C SER A 525 19.19 2.06 24.53
N LEU A 526 18.87 0.89 23.97
CA LEU A 526 19.69 0.30 22.90
C LEU A 526 19.73 1.18 21.64
N ALA A 527 18.58 1.72 21.23
CA ALA A 527 18.52 2.62 20.08
C ALA A 527 19.27 3.93 20.33
N GLN A 528 19.18 4.48 21.54
CA GLN A 528 19.93 5.67 21.96
C GLN A 528 21.45 5.45 21.89
N GLU A 529 21.94 4.32 22.39
CA GLU A 529 23.37 4.02 22.39
C GLU A 529 23.93 3.92 20.96
N ILE A 530 23.16 3.29 20.06
CA ILE A 530 23.46 3.24 18.63
C ILE A 530 23.53 4.65 18.05
N LEU A 531 22.57 5.53 18.38
CA LEU A 531 22.56 6.92 17.95
C LEU A 531 23.72 7.74 18.51
N ASN A 532 24.33 7.36 19.62
CA ASN A 532 25.49 8.05 20.18
C ASN A 532 26.82 7.67 19.53
N HIS A 533 26.85 6.57 18.76
CA HIS A 533 28.06 6.09 18.11
C HIS A 533 28.61 7.11 17.09
N PRO A 534 29.92 7.44 17.11
CA PRO A 534 30.50 8.47 16.23
C PRO A 534 30.60 8.03 14.75
N GLY A 535 30.72 6.72 14.49
CA GLY A 535 30.87 6.16 13.13
C GLY A 535 29.58 5.67 12.49
N ILE A 536 28.41 5.99 13.04
CA ILE A 536 27.12 5.48 12.53
C ILE A 536 26.76 6.07 11.16
N LEU A 537 26.22 5.22 10.29
CA LEU A 537 25.72 5.63 8.97
C LEU A 537 24.35 6.34 9.09
N PRO A 538 24.06 7.35 8.25
CA PRO A 538 22.78 8.09 8.30
C PRO A 538 21.55 7.17 8.15
N THR A 539 21.63 6.16 7.28
CA THR A 539 20.57 5.17 7.08
C THR A 539 20.27 4.36 8.34
N ILE A 540 21.29 4.08 9.17
CA ILE A 540 21.13 3.39 10.46
C ILE A 540 20.55 4.36 11.49
N CYS A 541 20.99 5.63 11.50
CA CYS A 541 20.38 6.66 12.35
C CYS A 541 18.87 6.77 12.14
N VAL A 542 18.42 6.85 10.88
CA VAL A 542 16.98 6.90 10.55
C VAL A 542 16.24 5.68 11.09
N LYS A 543 16.78 4.47 10.90
CA LYS A 543 16.18 3.24 11.43
C LYS A 543 16.17 3.18 12.96
N ALA A 544 17.22 3.65 13.61
CA ALA A 544 17.29 3.73 15.08
C ALA A 544 16.31 4.77 15.63
N LEU A 545 16.16 5.93 15.00
CA LEU A 545 15.16 6.94 15.34
C LEU A 545 13.74 6.43 15.14
N LYS A 546 13.47 5.66 14.07
CA LYS A 546 12.19 4.96 13.89
C LYS A 546 11.91 4.01 15.06
N LEU A 547 12.92 3.25 15.51
CA LEU A 547 12.76 2.38 16.67
C LEU A 547 12.54 3.19 17.97
N CYS A 548 13.23 4.32 18.17
CA CYS A 548 12.97 5.24 19.29
C CYS A 548 11.52 5.74 19.30
N LYS A 549 11.03 6.23 18.15
CA LYS A 549 9.64 6.67 17.95
C LYS A 549 8.66 5.58 18.39
N LEU A 550 8.86 4.37 17.90
CA LEU A 550 8.01 3.22 18.22
C LEU A 550 8.10 2.80 19.69
N ALA A 551 9.29 2.84 20.29
CA ALA A 551 9.49 2.49 21.69
C ALA A 551 8.80 3.50 22.63
N ILE A 552 8.92 4.80 22.34
CA ILE A 552 8.24 5.88 23.08
C ILE A 552 6.72 5.74 22.94
N HIS A 553 6.23 5.47 21.73
CA HIS A 553 4.80 5.36 21.49
C HIS A 553 4.16 4.11 22.11
N ASN A 554 4.82 2.95 22.02
CA ASN A 554 4.21 1.65 22.33
C ASN A 554 4.65 1.03 23.66
N PHE A 555 5.87 1.31 24.13
CA PHE A 555 6.48 0.54 25.23
C PHE A 555 6.68 1.32 26.53
N MET A 556 6.48 2.64 26.54
CA MET A 556 6.51 3.46 27.76
C MET A 556 5.33 3.10 28.69
N PRO A 557 5.53 2.40 29.81
CA PRO A 557 4.48 2.16 30.79
C PRO A 557 4.32 3.41 31.68
N PRO A 558 3.13 3.65 32.26
CA PRO A 558 2.88 4.79 33.16
C PRO A 558 3.87 4.93 34.32
N ASN A 559 4.46 3.82 34.78
CA ASN A 559 5.42 3.80 35.88
C ASN A 559 6.83 4.26 35.47
N LEU A 560 7.23 4.12 34.20
CA LEU A 560 8.48 4.71 33.68
C LEU A 560 8.31 6.19 33.35
N ALA A 561 7.09 6.62 32.99
CA ALA A 561 6.77 8.05 32.86
C ALA A 561 6.87 8.81 34.21
N LEU A 562 6.56 8.13 35.33
CA LEU A 562 6.77 8.65 36.70
C LEU A 562 8.25 8.62 37.13
N LEU A 563 9.07 7.80 36.48
CA LEU A 563 10.53 7.73 36.67
C LEU A 563 11.29 8.58 35.65
N VAL A 564 10.64 9.43 34.85
CA VAL A 564 11.35 10.39 33.98
C VAL A 564 12.30 11.28 34.80
N ASP A 565 11.99 11.51 36.08
CA ASP A 565 12.86 12.22 37.02
C ASP A 565 13.94 11.34 37.68
N SER A 566 13.90 10.01 37.49
CA SER A 566 14.70 9.01 38.21
C SER A 566 15.54 8.07 37.33
N ASP A 567 15.18 7.89 36.05
CA ASP A 567 15.87 7.01 35.11
C ASP A 567 16.93 7.77 34.30
N SER A 568 18.20 7.45 34.56
CA SER A 568 19.39 7.98 33.85
C SER A 568 19.27 7.98 32.31
N ASN A 569 18.60 6.99 31.71
CA ASN A 569 18.48 6.86 30.26
C ASN A 569 17.56 7.92 29.62
N MET A 570 16.48 8.35 30.30
CA MET A 570 15.58 9.40 29.79
C MET A 570 16.22 10.80 29.85
N ASN A 571 17.19 10.99 30.74
CA ASN A 571 17.96 12.23 30.81
C ASN A 571 18.97 12.36 29.66
N GLU A 572 19.43 11.25 29.08
CA GLU A 572 20.45 11.23 28.03
C GLU A 572 19.87 11.20 26.61
N ILE A 573 18.62 10.74 26.42
CA ILE A 573 17.97 10.78 25.10
C ILE A 573 17.76 12.22 24.60
N GLY A 574 17.53 13.18 25.50
CA GLY A 574 17.40 14.61 25.17
C GLY A 574 18.65 15.17 24.46
N PRO A 575 19.82 15.13 25.11
CA PRO A 575 21.09 15.48 24.47
C PRO A 575 21.39 14.71 23.18
N THR A 576 21.04 13.42 23.13
CA THR A 576 21.21 12.57 21.93
C THR A 576 20.39 13.09 20.75
N LEU A 577 19.10 13.36 20.97
CA LEU A 577 18.21 13.94 19.94
C LEU A 577 18.66 15.35 19.56
N PHE A 578 19.08 16.17 20.52
CA PHE A 578 19.58 17.52 20.25
C PHE A 578 20.82 17.49 19.33
N LYS A 579 21.77 16.59 19.60
CA LYS A 579 22.94 16.37 18.74
C LYS A 579 22.53 15.94 17.34
N ARG A 580 21.57 15.00 17.22
CA ARG A 580 21.12 14.46 15.92
C ARG A 580 20.23 15.43 15.14
N LEU A 581 19.59 16.38 15.80
CA LEU A 581 18.87 17.47 15.15
C LEU A 581 19.81 18.41 14.37
N HIS A 582 21.11 18.39 14.67
CA HIS A 582 22.15 19.14 13.98
C HIS A 582 23.02 18.24 13.08
N ASP A 583 22.54 17.05 12.72
CA ASP A 583 23.26 16.14 11.80
C ASP A 583 23.34 16.77 10.39
N PRO A 584 24.46 16.64 9.66
CA PRO A 584 24.57 17.16 8.29
C PRO A 584 23.55 16.53 7.33
N ASN A 585 23.11 15.30 7.58
CA ASN A 585 22.16 14.59 6.72
C ASN A 585 20.73 14.96 7.10
N TRP A 586 19.95 15.41 6.13
CA TRP A 586 18.62 15.95 6.36
C TRP A 586 17.63 14.87 6.79
N GLU A 587 17.80 13.64 6.31
CA GLU A 587 16.96 12.48 6.65
C GLU A 587 17.02 12.19 8.16
N VAL A 588 18.19 12.44 8.78
CA VAL A 588 18.39 12.28 10.21
C VAL A 588 17.68 13.40 10.98
N ARG A 589 17.86 14.67 10.57
CA ARG A 589 17.20 15.82 11.21
C ARG A 589 15.66 15.69 11.14
N ASP A 590 15.15 15.30 9.97
CA ASP A 590 13.74 15.03 9.73
C ASP A 590 13.21 13.92 10.65
N SER A 591 13.92 12.78 10.70
CA SER A 591 13.55 11.66 11.59
C SER A 591 13.58 12.04 13.08
N VAL A 592 14.48 12.94 13.50
CA VAL A 592 14.49 13.45 14.89
C VAL A 592 13.22 14.27 15.17
N LEU A 593 12.80 15.13 14.24
CA LEU A 593 11.58 15.91 14.37
C LEU A 593 10.33 15.02 14.44
N GLU A 594 10.30 13.89 13.72
CA GLU A 594 9.21 12.92 13.88
C GLU A 594 9.16 12.30 15.29
N VAL A 595 10.32 11.98 15.87
CA VAL A 595 10.41 11.48 17.25
C VAL A 595 9.92 12.55 18.23
N LEU A 596 10.38 13.80 18.07
CA LEU A 596 9.96 14.93 18.90
C LEU A 596 8.46 15.22 18.79
N ASN A 597 7.89 15.13 17.59
CA ASN A 597 6.45 15.28 17.38
C ASN A 597 5.66 14.17 18.08
N THR A 598 6.18 12.93 18.04
CA THR A 598 5.58 11.80 18.78
C THR A 598 5.60 12.06 20.30
N ILE A 599 6.71 12.58 20.83
CA ILE A 599 6.82 12.98 22.24
C ILE A 599 5.81 14.09 22.57
N ALA A 600 5.70 15.12 21.71
CA ALA A 600 4.75 16.22 21.89
C ALA A 600 3.30 15.74 21.95
N THR A 601 2.85 14.96 20.97
CA THR A 601 1.48 14.41 20.93
C THR A 601 1.18 13.57 22.17
N ILE A 602 2.11 12.71 22.59
CA ILE A 602 1.93 11.88 23.79
C ILE A 602 1.93 12.74 25.06
N SER A 603 2.67 13.84 25.08
CA SER A 603 2.74 14.76 26.23
C SER A 603 1.46 15.59 26.43
N GLU A 604 0.67 15.77 25.37
CA GLU A 604 -0.64 16.43 25.44
C GLU A 604 -1.66 15.52 26.16
N ASP A 605 -1.78 14.26 25.74
CA ASP A 605 -2.88 13.39 26.15
C ASP A 605 -2.55 12.33 27.22
N LYS A 606 -1.31 11.81 27.23
CA LYS A 606 -0.95 10.60 28.00
C LYS A 606 0.09 10.84 29.09
N TYR A 607 1.19 11.53 28.77
CA TYR A 607 2.34 11.68 29.67
C TYR A 607 2.83 13.14 29.76
N PRO A 608 2.17 13.99 30.58
CA PRO A 608 2.52 15.40 30.72
C PRO A 608 3.96 15.68 31.18
N ALA A 609 4.63 14.71 31.82
CA ALA A 609 6.05 14.83 32.20
C ALA A 609 6.97 15.12 31.01
N PHE A 610 6.62 14.67 29.80
CA PHE A 610 7.39 14.97 28.59
C PHE A 610 7.37 16.46 28.20
N GLN A 611 6.43 17.25 28.72
CA GLN A 611 6.45 18.70 28.50
C GLN A 611 7.70 19.33 29.13
N ASP A 612 8.11 18.89 30.32
CA ASP A 612 9.34 19.36 30.96
C ASP A 612 10.59 18.90 30.22
N PHE A 613 10.60 17.65 29.75
CA PHE A 613 11.67 17.13 28.88
C PHE A 613 11.86 18.01 27.63
N LEU A 614 10.77 18.41 26.99
CA LEU A 614 10.82 19.26 25.79
C LEU A 614 11.37 20.67 26.10
N LEU A 615 10.99 21.24 27.26
CA LEU A 615 11.45 22.56 27.70
C LEU A 615 12.93 22.59 28.07
N ILE A 616 13.38 21.64 28.90
CA ILE A 616 14.75 21.57 29.43
C ILE A 616 15.78 21.48 28.31
N ASN A 617 15.48 20.71 27.26
CA ASN A 617 16.34 20.52 26.10
C ASN A 617 16.17 21.61 25.02
N GLN A 618 15.32 22.61 25.24
CA GLN A 618 15.09 23.75 24.33
C GLN A 618 14.62 23.40 22.91
N PHE A 619 14.06 22.20 22.70
CA PHE A 619 13.57 21.76 21.38
C PHE A 619 12.58 22.72 20.71
N PRO A 620 11.63 23.38 21.43
CA PRO A 620 10.72 24.33 20.80
C PRO A 620 11.45 25.52 20.17
N THR A 621 12.50 26.02 20.83
CA THR A 621 13.28 27.15 20.31
C THR A 621 14.09 26.74 19.09
N VAL A 622 14.77 25.60 19.15
CA VAL A 622 15.55 25.08 18.01
C VAL A 622 14.67 24.79 16.81
N ALA A 623 13.47 24.22 17.01
CA ALA A 623 12.55 23.97 15.90
C ALA A 623 12.07 25.27 15.22
N VAL A 624 11.84 26.37 15.96
CA VAL A 624 11.56 27.69 15.35
C VAL A 624 12.73 28.18 14.50
N GLU A 625 13.97 27.93 14.93
CA GLU A 625 15.16 28.32 14.17
C GLU A 625 15.30 27.47 12.90
N ILE A 626 15.08 26.16 12.97
CA ILE A 626 15.08 25.24 11.82
C ILE A 626 14.08 25.70 10.75
N ILE A 627 12.85 26.03 11.16
CA ILE A 627 11.80 26.54 10.24
C ILE A 627 12.31 27.73 9.41
N LYS A 628 13.16 28.58 9.98
CA LYS A 628 13.65 29.82 9.36
C LYS A 628 14.96 29.64 8.58
N THR A 629 15.79 28.66 8.95
CA THR A 629 17.21 28.61 8.54
C THR A 629 17.64 27.33 7.85
N ASP A 630 16.91 26.22 7.99
CA ASP A 630 17.28 24.96 7.34
C ASP A 630 17.04 25.05 5.82
N ASN A 631 17.98 24.55 5.03
CA ASN A 631 17.89 24.60 3.57
C ASN A 631 16.89 23.58 3.02
N GLU A 632 16.58 22.52 3.78
CA GLU A 632 15.79 21.39 3.30
C GLU A 632 14.31 21.56 3.66
N SER A 633 13.45 21.50 2.64
CA SER A 633 12.01 21.72 2.78
C SER A 633 11.33 20.66 3.65
N TYR A 634 11.74 19.40 3.55
CA TYR A 634 11.23 18.31 4.40
C TYR A 634 11.49 18.56 5.88
N VAL A 635 12.71 18.99 6.24
CA VAL A 635 13.07 19.27 7.63
C VAL A 635 12.26 20.46 8.17
N ARG A 636 12.10 21.51 7.37
CA ARG A 636 11.26 22.67 7.73
C ARG A 636 9.79 22.30 7.90
N ALA A 637 9.25 21.44 7.03
CA ALA A 637 7.89 20.93 7.12
C ALA A 637 7.65 20.11 8.40
N SER A 638 8.56 19.18 8.72
CA SER A 638 8.52 18.41 9.96
C SER A 638 8.65 19.29 11.22
N ALA A 639 9.46 20.35 11.16
CA ALA A 639 9.57 21.32 12.25
C ALA A 639 8.29 22.15 12.42
N LEU A 640 7.66 22.59 11.33
CA LEU A 640 6.34 23.24 11.35
C LEU A 640 5.28 22.33 11.97
N THR A 641 5.26 21.06 11.56
CA THR A 641 4.35 20.05 12.12
C THR A 641 4.56 19.87 13.62
N PHE A 642 5.81 19.71 14.05
CA PHE A 642 6.16 19.63 15.46
C PHE A 642 5.67 20.86 16.25
N ILE A 643 5.88 22.07 15.71
CA ILE A 643 5.47 23.31 16.38
C ILE A 643 3.95 23.47 16.40
N ALA A 644 3.26 23.05 15.33
CA ALA A 644 1.80 23.03 15.27
C ALA A 644 1.18 22.11 16.34
N THR A 645 1.82 20.99 16.67
CA THR A 645 1.42 20.17 17.82
C THR A 645 1.67 20.90 19.15
N MET A 646 2.82 21.56 19.28
CA MET A 646 3.28 22.16 20.54
C MET A 646 2.47 23.39 20.96
N VAL A 647 1.91 24.15 20.01
CA VAL A 647 1.07 25.32 20.32
C VAL A 647 -0.24 24.96 21.01
N ARG A 648 -0.66 23.68 20.98
CA ARG A 648 -1.83 23.18 21.71
C ARG A 648 -1.58 23.02 23.21
N ILE A 649 -0.31 22.87 23.60
CA ILE A 649 0.09 22.57 24.97
C ILE A 649 0.39 23.89 25.72
N ASN A 650 -0.54 24.32 26.59
CA ASN A 650 -0.48 25.62 27.28
C ASN A 650 0.86 25.90 27.99
N LYS A 651 1.43 24.90 28.67
CA LYS A 651 2.72 25.05 29.38
C LYS A 651 3.87 25.42 28.43
N LEU A 652 3.92 24.79 27.26
CA LEU A 652 4.96 25.01 26.25
C LEU A 652 4.75 26.34 25.53
N TRP A 653 3.47 26.67 25.28
CA TRP A 653 3.05 27.96 24.76
C TRP A 653 3.51 29.12 25.64
N GLU A 654 3.13 29.12 26.92
CA GLU A 654 3.39 30.22 27.85
C GLU A 654 4.89 30.44 28.09
N LEU A 655 5.66 29.36 28.21
CA LEU A 655 7.07 29.45 28.61
C LEU A 655 8.05 29.73 27.46
N GLN A 656 7.81 29.26 26.24
CA GLN A 656 8.79 29.38 25.14
C GLN A 656 8.21 29.88 23.80
N LEU A 657 6.97 29.54 23.44
CA LEU A 657 6.45 29.83 22.09
C LEU A 657 5.73 31.18 21.96
N SER A 658 5.06 31.66 23.02
CA SER A 658 4.27 32.91 23.00
C SER A 658 5.09 34.15 22.65
N GLN A 659 6.41 34.11 22.89
CA GLN A 659 7.36 35.18 22.59
C GLN A 659 7.95 35.08 21.17
N LYS A 660 7.67 33.99 20.45
CA LYS A 660 8.13 33.79 19.07
C LYS A 660 7.03 34.30 18.14
N ASN A 661 7.36 35.16 17.19
CA ASN A 661 6.42 35.66 16.17
C ASN A 661 6.03 34.56 15.16
N LEU A 662 5.34 33.51 15.63
CA LEU A 662 5.00 32.33 14.84
C LEU A 662 4.00 32.66 13.72
N THR A 663 3.03 33.53 13.99
CA THR A 663 2.04 33.96 13.00
C THR A 663 2.70 34.63 11.80
N GLU A 664 3.57 35.61 12.03
CA GLU A 664 4.31 36.30 10.96
C GLU A 664 5.22 35.34 10.20
N THR A 665 5.88 34.41 10.92
CA THR A 665 6.75 33.40 10.32
C THR A 665 5.95 32.48 9.38
N ALA A 666 4.78 32.00 9.81
CA ALA A 666 3.95 31.11 9.00
C ALA A 666 3.35 31.84 7.78
N ILE A 667 2.93 33.10 7.94
CA ILE A 667 2.42 33.92 6.83
C ILE A 667 3.52 34.20 5.80
N TYR A 668 4.74 34.50 6.25
CA TYR A 668 5.90 34.67 5.38
C TYR A 668 6.17 33.41 4.56
N LEU A 669 6.24 32.25 5.22
CA LEU A 669 6.44 30.97 4.53
C LEU A 669 5.33 30.67 3.52
N LEU A 670 4.08 30.94 3.86
CA LEU A 670 2.97 30.73 2.93
C LEU A 670 3.07 31.58 1.66
N LYS A 671 3.71 32.76 1.73
CA LYS A 671 3.85 33.68 0.61
C LYS A 671 5.10 33.44 -0.22
N ASP A 672 6.23 33.24 0.44
CA ASP A 672 7.56 33.31 -0.19
C ASP A 672 8.20 31.93 -0.42
N GLU A 673 7.60 30.85 0.09
CA GLU A 673 8.13 29.48 -0.07
C GLU A 673 7.71 28.82 -1.39
N SER A 674 8.68 28.22 -2.10
CA SER A 674 8.43 27.48 -3.34
C SER A 674 7.80 26.11 -3.09
N GLU A 675 8.20 25.43 -2.02
CA GLU A 675 7.81 24.04 -1.77
C GLU A 675 6.43 23.92 -1.11
N ALA A 676 5.51 23.25 -1.80
CA ALA A 676 4.12 23.08 -1.35
C ALA A 676 4.01 22.39 0.02
N ILE A 677 4.93 21.47 0.33
CA ILE A 677 4.95 20.74 1.62
C ILE A 677 5.12 21.68 2.82
N VAL A 678 5.96 22.72 2.68
CA VAL A 678 6.20 23.71 3.74
C VAL A 678 5.03 24.67 3.83
N ARG A 679 4.48 25.13 2.70
CA ARG A 679 3.28 25.98 2.68
C ARG A 679 2.08 25.28 3.34
N ARG A 680 1.89 23.98 3.05
CA ARG A 680 0.84 23.15 3.66
C ARG A 680 0.96 23.12 5.18
N ASP A 681 2.17 22.88 5.70
CA ASP A 681 2.38 22.79 7.14
C ASP A 681 2.36 24.16 7.83
N ALA A 682 2.69 25.24 7.11
CA ALA A 682 2.51 26.62 7.57
C ALA A 682 1.02 26.98 7.70
N VAL A 683 0.18 26.54 6.76
CA VAL A 683 -1.28 26.67 6.86
C VAL A 683 -1.80 25.91 8.09
N ASN A 684 -1.31 24.70 8.30
CA ASN A 684 -1.67 23.92 9.49
C ASN A 684 -1.27 24.65 10.78
N LEU A 685 -0.07 25.25 10.86
CA LEU A 685 0.35 26.04 12.01
C LEU A 685 -0.58 27.25 12.27
N ILE A 686 -0.97 28.00 11.22
CA ILE A 686 -1.91 29.13 11.38
C ILE A 686 -3.26 28.65 11.92
N LYS A 687 -3.74 27.50 11.45
CA LYS A 687 -4.94 26.86 11.96
C LYS A 687 -4.82 26.51 13.44
N GLU A 688 -3.75 25.84 13.85
CA GLU A 688 -3.56 25.48 15.27
C GLU A 688 -3.42 26.72 16.17
N LEU A 689 -2.71 27.76 15.71
CA LEU A 689 -2.61 29.04 16.42
C LEU A 689 -3.98 29.72 16.59
N TYR A 690 -4.83 29.71 15.56
CA TYR A 690 -6.16 30.28 15.64
C TYR A 690 -7.08 29.50 16.60
N VAL A 691 -7.04 28.16 16.56
CA VAL A 691 -7.94 27.31 17.35
C VAL A 691 -7.59 27.35 18.84
N HIS A 692 -6.30 27.30 19.18
CA HIS A 692 -5.87 27.10 20.57
C HIS A 692 -5.45 28.38 21.30
N GLN A 693 -5.13 29.46 20.58
CA GLN A 693 -4.59 30.69 21.16
C GLN A 693 -5.47 31.92 20.93
N LYS A 694 -5.31 32.93 21.78
CA LYS A 694 -6.05 34.19 21.71
C LYS A 694 -5.23 35.28 21.05
N TRP A 695 -5.86 36.01 20.14
CA TRP A 695 -5.21 36.99 19.29
C TRP A 695 -5.97 38.32 19.25
N SER A 696 -5.25 39.40 18.94
CA SER A 696 -5.89 40.68 18.64
C SER A 696 -6.61 40.61 17.29
N LYS A 697 -7.55 41.53 17.06
CA LYS A 697 -8.33 41.57 15.83
C LYS A 697 -7.43 41.74 14.60
N GLU A 698 -6.38 42.55 14.71
CA GLU A 698 -5.43 42.82 13.63
C GLU A 698 -4.69 41.56 13.19
N VAL A 699 -4.31 40.71 14.16
CA VAL A 699 -3.63 39.43 13.90
C VAL A 699 -4.59 38.44 13.25
N ILE A 700 -5.84 38.35 13.74
CA ILE A 700 -6.88 37.51 13.11
C ILE A 700 -7.11 37.97 11.66
N ASP A 701 -7.25 39.27 11.41
CA ASP A 701 -7.44 39.82 10.07
C ASP A 701 -6.24 39.51 9.13
N SER A 702 -5.02 39.37 9.68
CA SER A 702 -3.85 38.92 8.91
C SER A 702 -3.91 37.43 8.56
N MET A 703 -4.30 36.58 9.51
CA MET A 703 -4.49 35.14 9.29
C MET A 703 -5.59 34.89 8.25
N LEU A 704 -6.73 35.58 8.35
CA LEU A 704 -7.85 35.43 7.42
C LEU A 704 -7.48 35.79 5.98
N ARG A 705 -6.69 36.85 5.80
CA ARG A 705 -6.17 37.22 4.48
C ARG A 705 -5.25 36.13 3.92
N ALA A 706 -4.32 35.63 4.74
CA ALA A 706 -3.40 34.57 4.35
C ALA A 706 -4.14 33.26 3.98
N MET A 707 -5.12 32.84 4.79
CA MET A 707 -5.94 31.64 4.54
C MET A 707 -6.86 31.80 3.33
N CYS A 708 -7.36 33.01 3.06
CA CYS A 708 -8.12 33.30 1.85
C CYS A 708 -7.25 33.11 0.60
N MET A 709 -6.04 33.70 0.62
CA MET A 709 -5.10 33.55 -0.50
C MET A 709 -4.73 32.09 -0.73
N ALA A 710 -4.40 31.34 0.33
CA ALA A 710 -4.03 29.94 0.21
C ALA A 710 -5.17 29.02 -0.24
N ALA A 711 -6.41 29.27 0.19
CA ALA A 711 -7.56 28.46 -0.21
C ALA A 711 -7.95 28.64 -1.68
N VAL A 712 -7.71 29.83 -2.25
CA VAL A 712 -8.21 30.22 -3.57
C VAL A 712 -7.12 30.22 -4.64
N PHE A 713 -5.91 30.67 -4.31
CA PHE A 713 -4.86 30.97 -5.30
C PHE A 713 -3.59 30.12 -5.16
N ASP A 714 -3.43 29.27 -4.13
CA ASP A 714 -2.27 28.37 -4.10
C ASP A 714 -2.33 27.41 -5.28
N LEU A 715 -1.19 27.03 -5.85
CA LEU A 715 -1.13 26.10 -6.97
C LEU A 715 -1.40 24.65 -6.56
N HIS A 716 -1.18 24.30 -5.29
CA HIS A 716 -1.23 22.92 -4.82
C HIS A 716 -2.51 22.64 -4.02
N TRP A 717 -3.29 21.65 -4.46
CA TRP A 717 -4.56 21.29 -3.86
C TRP A 717 -4.46 20.92 -2.37
N GLU A 718 -3.36 20.31 -1.92
CA GLU A 718 -3.12 20.02 -0.48
C GLU A 718 -3.06 21.29 0.37
N VAL A 719 -2.49 22.39 -0.14
CA VAL A 719 -2.43 23.66 0.59
C VAL A 719 -3.83 24.28 0.67
N LYS A 720 -4.54 24.30 -0.46
CA LYS A 720 -5.94 24.77 -0.54
C LYS A 720 -6.86 24.00 0.42
N THR A 721 -6.78 22.67 0.45
CA THR A 721 -7.61 21.81 1.32
C THR A 721 -7.28 21.99 2.80
N ASN A 722 -6.01 22.17 3.17
CA ASN A 722 -5.64 22.52 4.54
C ASN A 722 -6.16 23.91 4.95
N ALA A 723 -6.16 24.88 4.03
CA ALA A 723 -6.73 26.20 4.29
C ALA A 723 -8.26 26.12 4.44
N LEU A 724 -8.94 25.25 3.70
CA LEU A 724 -10.37 24.95 3.92
C LEU A 724 -10.62 24.29 5.28
N SER A 725 -9.70 23.47 5.79
CA SER A 725 -9.79 22.95 7.16
C SER A 725 -9.76 24.07 8.21
N PHE A 726 -8.97 25.13 7.99
CA PHE A 726 -9.04 26.35 8.80
C PHE A 726 -10.44 26.98 8.75
N TRP A 727 -11.02 27.14 7.56
CA TRP A 727 -12.35 27.72 7.41
C TRP A 727 -13.46 26.87 8.07
N ASP A 728 -13.34 25.54 8.06
CA ASP A 728 -14.25 24.66 8.82
C ASP A 728 -14.20 24.94 10.33
N HIS A 729 -13.00 25.06 10.90
CA HIS A 729 -12.82 25.42 12.31
C HIS A 729 -13.31 26.84 12.61
N PHE A 730 -13.10 27.77 11.67
CA PHE A 730 -13.57 29.15 11.76
C PHE A 730 -15.09 29.23 11.85
N VAL A 731 -15.80 28.47 11.01
CA VAL A 731 -17.27 28.34 11.05
C VAL A 731 -17.72 27.76 12.39
N LYS A 732 -17.11 26.66 12.83
CA LYS A 732 -17.42 26.03 14.13
C LYS A 732 -17.26 27.01 15.28
N SER A 733 -16.16 27.76 15.33
CA SER A 733 -15.91 28.76 16.38
C SER A 733 -17.01 29.82 16.44
N HIS A 734 -17.44 30.36 15.29
CA HIS A 734 -18.51 31.36 15.23
C HIS A 734 -19.85 30.81 15.70
N LEU A 735 -20.16 29.55 15.39
CA LEU A 735 -21.38 28.89 15.86
C LEU A 735 -21.32 28.58 17.36
N THR A 736 -20.18 28.13 17.87
CA THR A 736 -19.96 27.91 19.30
C THR A 736 -20.03 29.21 20.11
N ASP A 737 -19.53 30.33 19.59
CA ASP A 737 -19.67 31.64 20.22
C ASP A 737 -21.13 32.12 20.30
N GLN A 738 -21.99 31.62 19.41
CA GLN A 738 -23.44 31.81 19.51
C GLN A 738 -24.13 30.81 20.46
N GLY A 739 -23.40 29.85 21.02
CA GLY A 739 -23.90 28.91 22.03
C GLY A 739 -24.20 27.50 21.52
N MET A 740 -23.70 27.12 20.34
CA MET A 740 -23.81 25.76 19.81
C MET A 740 -22.79 24.82 20.48
N LEU A 741 -23.23 23.65 20.93
CA LEU A 741 -22.41 22.60 21.55
C LEU A 741 -22.74 21.26 20.86
N ASP A 742 -21.71 20.48 20.50
CA ASP A 742 -21.87 19.17 19.86
C ASP A 742 -22.86 19.18 18.67
N ASP A 743 -22.66 20.13 17.73
CA ASP A 743 -23.50 20.32 16.54
C ASP A 743 -25.00 20.56 16.81
N SER A 744 -25.32 21.05 18.02
CA SER A 744 -26.69 21.40 18.41
C SER A 744 -26.77 22.55 19.40
N PHE A 745 -27.90 23.26 19.39
CA PHE A 745 -28.19 24.26 20.42
C PHE A 745 -28.82 23.58 21.65
N PRO A 746 -28.27 23.76 22.86
CA PRO A 746 -28.87 23.28 24.09
C PRO A 746 -30.15 24.08 24.44
N ASN A 747 -30.99 23.60 25.37
CA ASN A 747 -32.23 24.28 25.76
C ASN A 747 -32.01 25.68 26.37
N VAL A 748 -30.85 25.88 27.00
CA VAL A 748 -30.43 27.14 27.59
C VAL A 748 -28.94 27.35 27.32
N THR A 749 -28.52 28.60 27.12
CA THR A 749 -27.10 28.94 26.98
C THR A 749 -26.79 30.23 27.72
N PHE A 750 -25.55 30.38 28.17
CA PHE A 750 -25.10 31.61 28.79
C PHE A 750 -24.75 32.64 27.71
N SER A 751 -25.49 33.76 27.67
CA SER A 751 -25.15 34.87 26.77
C SER A 751 -24.00 35.67 27.35
N LYS A 752 -22.83 35.65 26.70
CA LYS A 752 -21.68 36.51 27.05
C LYS A 752 -22.05 38.01 26.96
N GLU A 753 -22.92 38.36 26.00
CA GLU A 753 -23.39 39.73 25.72
C GLU A 753 -24.31 40.27 26.84
N HIS A 754 -25.24 39.45 27.32
CA HIS A 754 -26.22 39.86 28.35
C HIS A 754 -25.85 39.43 29.77
N ARG A 755 -24.75 38.68 29.93
CA ARG A 755 -24.27 38.05 31.18
C ARG A 755 -25.38 37.30 31.94
N LYS A 756 -26.27 36.59 31.21
CA LYS A 756 -27.42 35.86 31.75
C LYS A 756 -27.65 34.55 30.99
N ILE A 757 -28.30 33.57 31.65
CA ILE A 757 -28.80 32.35 31.02
C ILE A 757 -30.02 32.70 30.17
N VAL A 758 -29.95 32.41 28.88
CA VAL A 758 -31.02 32.66 27.90
C VAL A 758 -31.60 31.33 27.46
N ALA A 759 -32.94 31.21 27.47
CA ALA A 759 -33.62 30.06 26.88
C ALA A 759 -33.53 30.14 25.35
N LEU A 760 -33.07 29.06 24.72
CA LEU A 760 -32.89 28.98 23.29
C LEU A 760 -34.17 28.42 22.67
N ASN A 761 -35.12 29.31 22.37
CA ASN A 761 -36.27 28.99 21.54
C ASN A 761 -35.91 29.09 20.04
N GLU A 762 -36.78 28.58 19.18
CA GLU A 762 -36.54 28.51 17.72
C GLU A 762 -36.25 29.91 17.12
N THR A 763 -36.91 30.96 17.61
CA THR A 763 -36.69 32.34 17.15
C THR A 763 -35.33 32.92 17.57
N GLU A 764 -34.89 32.67 18.81
CA GLU A 764 -33.58 33.08 19.30
C GLU A 764 -32.44 32.31 18.61
N ILE A 765 -32.62 31.01 18.36
CA ILE A 765 -31.66 30.20 17.58
C ILE A 765 -31.52 30.75 16.15
N LYS A 766 -32.65 31.01 15.46
CA LYS A 766 -32.64 31.63 14.13
C LYS A 766 -31.94 33.00 14.14
N ARG A 767 -32.19 33.84 15.15
CA ARG A 767 -31.53 35.15 15.29
C ARG A 767 -30.01 35.01 15.42
N ARG A 768 -29.56 34.07 16.25
CA ARG A 768 -28.13 33.82 16.49
C ARG A 768 -27.41 33.21 15.30
N LEU A 769 -28.04 32.25 14.60
CA LEU A 769 -27.51 31.69 13.36
C LEU A 769 -27.36 32.75 12.28
N ASN A 770 -28.35 33.63 12.10
CA ASN A 770 -28.22 34.76 11.17
C ASN A 770 -27.07 35.70 11.55
N LYS A 771 -26.92 36.02 12.85
CA LYS A 771 -25.78 36.82 13.36
C LYS A 771 -24.43 36.15 13.06
N ALA A 772 -24.30 34.84 13.24
CA ALA A 772 -23.08 34.11 12.90
C ALA A 772 -22.79 34.15 11.39
N LEU A 773 -23.80 33.91 10.55
CA LEU A 773 -23.66 33.96 9.09
C LEU A 773 -23.31 35.36 8.57
N ASP A 774 -23.90 36.41 9.14
CA ASP A 774 -23.57 37.80 8.77
C ASP A 774 -22.09 38.12 9.11
N GLU A 775 -21.59 37.61 10.24
CA GLU A 775 -20.18 37.78 10.63
C GLU A 775 -19.23 36.96 9.75
N LEU A 776 -19.59 35.71 9.43
CA LEU A 776 -18.84 34.86 8.48
C LEU A 776 -18.78 35.48 7.07
N ALA A 777 -19.87 36.11 6.62
CA ALA A 777 -19.91 36.85 5.36
C ALA A 777 -18.97 38.07 5.41
N ARG A 778 -19.06 38.86 6.48
CA ARG A 778 -18.21 40.06 6.70
C ARG A 778 -16.72 39.74 6.69
N GLN A 779 -16.35 38.54 7.14
CA GLN A 779 -14.97 38.05 7.20
C GLN A 779 -14.58 37.22 5.96
N SER A 780 -15.36 37.28 4.88
CA SER A 780 -15.10 36.61 3.59
C SER A 780 -15.16 35.08 3.58
N CYS A 781 -15.48 34.42 4.71
CA CYS A 781 -15.55 32.96 4.80
C CYS A 781 -16.57 32.36 3.81
N LEU A 782 -17.77 32.95 3.72
CA LEU A 782 -18.82 32.46 2.82
C LEU A 782 -18.42 32.63 1.34
N GLY A 783 -17.71 33.72 1.02
CA GLY A 783 -17.18 33.97 -0.31
C GLY A 783 -16.12 32.95 -0.72
N VAL A 784 -15.19 32.64 0.18
CA VAL A 784 -14.15 31.61 -0.04
C VAL A 784 -14.79 30.25 -0.34
N LEU A 785 -15.75 29.81 0.47
CA LEU A 785 -16.43 28.52 0.28
C LEU A 785 -17.13 28.43 -1.09
N LEU A 786 -17.81 29.49 -1.54
CA LEU A 786 -18.47 29.47 -2.85
C LEU A 786 -17.50 29.46 -4.03
N VAL A 787 -16.36 30.15 -3.92
CA VAL A 787 -15.33 30.15 -4.97
C VAL A 787 -14.68 28.77 -5.05
N THR A 788 -14.26 28.19 -3.92
CA THR A 788 -13.61 26.87 -3.89
C THR A 788 -14.56 25.72 -4.23
N LEU A 789 -15.87 25.88 -4.00
CA LEU A 789 -16.87 24.92 -4.49
C LEU A 789 -16.90 24.85 -6.02
N LYS A 790 -16.63 25.98 -6.69
CA LYS A 790 -16.57 26.08 -8.15
C LYS A 790 -15.14 26.01 -8.69
N ASP A 791 -14.21 25.45 -7.91
CA ASP A 791 -12.84 25.25 -8.38
C ASP A 791 -12.84 24.20 -9.50
N ASP A 792 -12.59 24.65 -10.73
CA ASP A 792 -12.57 23.80 -11.92
C ASP A 792 -11.23 23.06 -12.07
N SER A 793 -10.17 23.52 -11.42
CA SER A 793 -8.84 22.93 -11.49
C SER A 793 -8.69 21.72 -10.56
N ASP A 794 -9.18 21.82 -9.32
CA ASP A 794 -8.92 20.82 -8.29
C ASP A 794 -10.22 20.20 -7.74
N PHE A 795 -10.49 18.95 -8.12
CA PHE A 795 -11.71 18.26 -7.65
C PHE A 795 -11.70 18.00 -6.13
N GLU A 796 -10.54 17.74 -5.53
CA GLU A 796 -10.43 17.53 -4.07
C GLU A 796 -10.75 18.81 -3.27
N VAL A 797 -10.43 19.98 -3.81
CA VAL A 797 -10.77 21.28 -3.21
C VAL A 797 -12.27 21.52 -3.25
N CYS A 798 -12.88 21.22 -4.41
CA CYS A 798 -14.33 21.27 -4.59
C CYS A 798 -15.05 20.35 -3.60
N LYS A 799 -14.59 19.10 -3.41
CA LYS A 799 -15.12 18.18 -2.40
C LYS A 799 -14.97 18.70 -0.97
N ALA A 800 -13.80 19.22 -0.62
CA ALA A 800 -13.54 19.75 0.72
C ALA A 800 -14.50 20.92 1.04
N SER A 801 -14.68 21.85 0.10
CA SER A 801 -15.63 22.95 0.24
C SER A 801 -17.08 22.44 0.33
N ALA A 802 -17.48 21.53 -0.56
CA ALA A 802 -18.80 20.91 -0.55
C ALA A 802 -19.12 20.25 0.81
N ALA A 803 -18.16 19.53 1.41
CA ALA A 803 -18.35 18.90 2.71
C ALA A 803 -18.62 19.92 3.83
N ILE A 804 -17.93 21.06 3.84
CA ILE A 804 -18.16 22.15 4.81
C ILE A 804 -19.55 22.77 4.60
N ILE A 805 -19.88 23.07 3.34
CA ILE A 805 -21.17 23.67 2.99
C ILE A 805 -22.32 22.72 3.32
N SER A 806 -22.21 21.42 3.03
CA SER A 806 -23.25 20.43 3.33
C SER A 806 -23.48 20.26 4.83
N LYS A 807 -22.41 20.29 5.66
CA LYS A 807 -22.54 20.32 7.13
C LYS A 807 -23.28 21.58 7.59
N LEU A 808 -22.91 22.74 7.07
CA LEU A 808 -23.58 24.01 7.39
C LEU A 808 -25.05 24.00 6.94
N LYS A 809 -25.34 23.55 5.71
CA LYS A 809 -26.70 23.41 5.16
C LYS A 809 -27.56 22.51 6.04
N THR A 810 -27.03 21.37 6.47
CA THR A 810 -27.73 20.44 7.37
C THR A 810 -28.06 21.10 8.71
N CYS A 811 -27.12 21.86 9.28
CA CYS A 811 -27.35 22.64 10.50
C CYS A 811 -28.46 23.70 10.30
N LEU A 812 -28.44 24.42 9.18
CA LEU A 812 -29.43 25.47 8.89
C LEU A 812 -30.84 24.92 8.65
N LEU A 813 -30.96 23.78 7.97
CA LEU A 813 -32.24 23.08 7.76
C LEU A 813 -32.84 22.56 9.07
N LYS A 814 -31.99 22.03 9.98
CA LYS A 814 -32.44 21.57 11.30
C LYS A 814 -33.15 22.67 12.10
N TYR A 815 -32.80 23.93 11.89
CA TYR A 815 -33.40 25.09 12.55
C TYR A 815 -34.26 25.95 11.63
N LYS A 816 -34.71 25.41 10.49
CA LYS A 816 -35.67 26.00 9.56
C LYS A 816 -35.34 27.42 9.08
N LEU A 817 -34.06 27.67 8.75
CA LEU A 817 -33.65 28.95 8.14
C LEU A 817 -34.00 29.08 6.65
N ASP A 818 -34.55 28.04 6.05
CA ASP A 818 -35.10 27.98 4.69
C ASP A 818 -36.52 28.55 4.58
N GLU A 819 -37.23 28.71 5.70
CA GLU A 819 -38.59 29.24 5.73
C GLU A 819 -38.62 30.78 5.61
N PRO A 820 -39.51 31.37 4.78
CA PRO A 820 -39.71 32.81 4.73
C PRO A 820 -40.18 33.34 6.09
N PRO A 821 -39.79 34.56 6.51
CA PRO A 821 -40.22 35.11 7.80
C PRO A 821 -41.76 35.15 7.86
N ALA A 822 -42.33 34.53 8.89
CA ALA A 822 -43.76 34.60 9.14
C ALA A 822 -44.21 36.07 9.32
N PRO A 823 -45.42 36.45 8.88
CA PRO A 823 -45.93 37.80 9.05
C PRO A 823 -45.98 38.15 10.54
N VAL A 824 -45.34 39.24 10.93
CA VAL A 824 -45.39 39.76 12.29
C VAL A 824 -46.80 40.30 12.55
N GLU A 825 -47.57 39.65 13.43
CA GLU A 825 -48.77 40.25 14.01
C GLU A 825 -48.37 41.38 14.96
N ASN A 826 -48.49 42.61 14.46
CA ASN A 826 -48.29 43.83 15.23
C ASN A 826 -49.41 44.01 16.26
N HIS A 827 -49.07 43.92 17.55
CA HIS A 827 -49.88 44.55 18.60
C HIS A 827 -49.20 45.83 19.12
N ALA A 828 -49.77 46.94 18.63
CA ALA A 828 -50.04 48.21 19.32
C ALA A 828 -48.94 49.29 19.53
N THR A 829 -49.20 50.41 18.83
CA THR A 829 -49.26 51.84 19.25
C THR A 829 -48.02 52.75 19.26
N ILE A 830 -47.92 53.54 18.18
CA ILE A 830 -47.81 55.03 18.05
C ILE A 830 -46.69 55.74 18.85
N ASP A 831 -45.73 56.36 18.13
CA ASP A 831 -45.78 57.82 17.90
C ASP A 831 -45.00 58.27 16.65
N THR A 832 -45.63 59.18 15.91
CA THR A 832 -45.27 59.72 14.59
C THR A 832 -44.43 60.99 14.67
N VAL A 833 -43.42 61.18 13.80
CA VAL A 833 -43.14 62.48 13.12
C VAL A 833 -42.47 62.29 11.73
N TYR A 834 -43.30 62.46 10.70
CA TYR A 834 -43.12 63.22 9.44
C TYR A 834 -41.88 63.08 8.50
N VAL A 835 -42.15 62.42 7.35
CA VAL A 835 -42.01 62.84 5.92
C VAL A 835 -40.65 63.32 5.35
N LYS A 836 -40.15 62.62 4.30
CA LYS A 836 -40.14 63.12 2.91
C LYS A 836 -39.85 62.02 1.87
N GLU A 837 -40.85 61.70 1.04
CA GLU A 837 -40.68 60.98 -0.23
C GLU A 837 -40.03 61.90 -1.28
N ILE A 838 -39.09 61.35 -2.04
CA ILE A 838 -38.73 61.81 -3.38
C ILE A 838 -38.65 60.56 -4.26
N SER A 839 -39.56 60.47 -5.22
CA SER A 839 -39.56 59.48 -6.30
C SER A 839 -38.40 59.72 -7.26
N PRO A 840 -37.72 58.69 -7.80
CA PRO A 840 -36.97 58.84 -9.04
C PRO A 840 -37.89 58.56 -10.23
N VAL A 841 -37.98 59.58 -11.07
CA VAL A 841 -38.51 59.57 -12.43
C VAL A 841 -37.70 58.61 -13.30
N SER A 842 -38.41 58.06 -14.28
CA SER A 842 -37.99 57.14 -15.33
C SER A 842 -36.92 57.67 -16.30
N SER A 843 -36.38 56.70 -17.04
CA SER A 843 -35.74 56.77 -18.38
C SER A 843 -34.21 56.81 -18.43
N SER A 844 -33.62 55.71 -18.89
CA SER A 844 -33.14 55.67 -20.29
C SER A 844 -32.80 54.23 -20.70
N ILE A 845 -33.43 53.83 -21.79
CA ILE A 845 -33.12 52.66 -22.60
C ILE A 845 -31.75 52.90 -23.24
N TYR A 846 -30.81 51.97 -23.07
CA TYR A 846 -29.67 51.83 -23.98
C TYR A 846 -29.50 50.35 -24.35
N ASP A 847 -29.36 50.16 -25.66
CA ASP A 847 -29.44 48.92 -26.43
C ASP A 847 -28.60 47.75 -25.91
N LYS A 848 -29.28 46.62 -25.65
CA LYS A 848 -28.67 45.29 -25.76
C LYS A 848 -28.44 44.99 -27.24
N LYS A 849 -27.22 45.19 -27.73
CA LYS A 849 -26.75 44.52 -28.95
C LYS A 849 -26.72 43.02 -28.69
N SER A 850 -27.73 42.32 -29.21
CA SER A 850 -27.67 40.88 -29.46
C SER A 850 -26.45 40.58 -30.33
N ARG A 851 -25.43 39.93 -29.77
CA ARG A 851 -24.44 39.19 -30.56
C ARG A 851 -25.05 37.80 -30.79
N ASN A 852 -25.35 37.51 -32.05
CA ASN A 852 -25.96 36.29 -32.55
C ASN A 852 -25.23 35.03 -32.05
N ALA A 853 -25.85 34.29 -31.13
CA ALA A 853 -25.43 32.95 -30.74
C ALA A 853 -25.47 31.96 -31.92
N SER A 854 -26.26 32.26 -32.95
CA SER A 854 -26.34 31.50 -34.20
C SER A 854 -25.05 31.54 -35.03
N HIS A 855 -24.27 32.64 -34.98
CA HIS A 855 -23.01 32.74 -35.73
C HIS A 855 -21.88 31.91 -35.08
N VAL A 856 -21.90 31.78 -33.75
CA VAL A 856 -20.91 30.97 -33.01
C VAL A 856 -21.15 29.48 -33.24
N ILE A 857 -22.43 29.06 -33.35
CA ILE A 857 -22.77 27.67 -33.65
C ILE A 857 -22.40 27.33 -35.09
N GLU A 858 -22.62 28.22 -36.06
CA GLU A 858 -22.17 28.03 -37.44
C GLU A 858 -20.64 28.00 -37.57
N GLU A 859 -19.90 28.86 -36.84
CA GLU A 859 -18.42 28.82 -36.80
C GLU A 859 -17.86 27.54 -36.17
N ILE A 860 -18.54 26.95 -35.17
CA ILE A 860 -18.11 25.69 -34.54
C ILE A 860 -18.41 24.48 -35.43
N VAL A 861 -19.49 24.52 -36.22
CA VAL A 861 -19.86 23.44 -37.15
C VAL A 861 -18.95 23.44 -38.39
N ASP A 862 -18.46 24.60 -38.82
CA ASP A 862 -17.60 24.75 -40.00
C ASP A 862 -16.09 24.71 -39.70
N ALA A 863 -15.68 24.71 -38.43
CA ALA A 863 -14.26 24.68 -38.05
C ALA A 863 -13.70 23.26 -37.95
N ASN A 864 -12.57 23.02 -38.61
CA ASN A 864 -11.79 21.78 -38.48
C ASN A 864 -11.22 21.65 -37.05
N ASP A 865 -11.30 20.48 -36.42
CA ASP A 865 -10.88 20.28 -35.01
C ASP A 865 -9.43 20.73 -34.74
N ALA A 866 -8.56 20.66 -35.76
CA ALA A 866 -7.19 21.17 -35.70
C ALA A 866 -7.12 22.70 -35.53
N ASN A 867 -8.10 23.48 -35.98
CA ASN A 867 -8.17 24.93 -35.79
C ASN A 867 -8.79 25.31 -34.44
N LEU A 868 -9.77 24.55 -33.95
CA LEU A 868 -10.30 24.68 -32.59
C LEU A 868 -9.23 24.33 -31.56
N LEU A 869 -8.55 23.20 -31.76
CA LEU A 869 -7.36 22.83 -31.01
C LEU A 869 -6.26 23.86 -31.22
N ALA A 870 -5.92 24.33 -32.42
CA ALA A 870 -4.91 25.39 -32.57
C ALA A 870 -5.30 26.73 -31.91
N THR A 871 -6.59 26.98 -31.68
CA THR A 871 -7.05 28.18 -30.94
C THR A 871 -6.99 27.95 -29.43
N ILE A 872 -7.36 26.76 -28.95
CA ILE A 872 -7.18 26.33 -27.55
C ILE A 872 -5.69 26.18 -27.22
N TYR A 873 -4.89 25.66 -28.14
CA TYR A 873 -3.45 25.47 -28.10
C TYR A 873 -2.74 26.81 -28.30
N LYS A 874 -3.23 27.77 -29.09
CA LYS A 874 -2.75 29.17 -29.03
C LYS A 874 -3.04 29.83 -27.69
N ASN A 875 -4.18 29.51 -27.08
CA ASN A 875 -4.54 30.03 -25.77
C ASN A 875 -3.77 29.32 -24.64
N SER A 876 -3.35 28.06 -24.82
CA SER A 876 -2.63 27.27 -23.81
C SER A 876 -1.11 27.24 -24.00
N MET A 877 -0.60 27.57 -25.19
CA MET A 877 0.82 27.52 -25.56
C MET A 877 1.46 28.92 -25.64
N ASN A 878 0.75 29.97 -25.20
CA ASN A 878 1.39 31.22 -24.74
C ASN A 878 1.94 31.05 -23.31
N MET A 879 2.63 29.93 -23.02
CA MET A 879 3.35 29.69 -21.78
C MET A 879 4.82 30.17 -21.84
N ASP A 880 5.30 30.58 -23.03
CA ASP A 880 6.65 31.13 -23.25
C ASP A 880 6.66 32.63 -23.60
N ALA A 881 5.50 33.27 -23.65
CA ALA A 881 5.40 34.72 -23.61
C ALA A 881 4.78 35.07 -22.27
N GLU A 882 5.54 35.74 -21.40
CA GLU A 882 5.06 36.33 -20.15
C GLU A 882 3.60 36.76 -20.31
N ILE A 883 2.67 36.02 -19.68
CA ILE A 883 1.35 36.57 -19.42
C ILE A 883 1.67 37.87 -18.68
N PRO A 884 1.23 39.04 -19.17
CA PRO A 884 1.57 40.28 -18.51
C PRO A 884 1.06 40.13 -17.08
N ILE A 885 1.94 40.31 -16.09
CA ILE A 885 1.61 40.25 -14.65
C ILE A 885 0.33 41.05 -14.34
N GLU A 886 0.02 42.05 -15.18
CA GLU A 886 -1.22 42.83 -15.17
C GLU A 886 -2.54 42.04 -15.41
N GLU A 887 -2.56 40.93 -16.17
CA GLU A 887 -3.78 40.17 -16.46
C GLU A 887 -4.14 39.17 -15.33
N GLU A 888 -3.17 38.40 -14.82
CA GLU A 888 -3.35 37.54 -13.64
C GLU A 888 -3.68 38.38 -12.40
N GLU A 889 -2.94 39.46 -12.14
CA GLU A 889 -3.28 40.37 -11.03
C GLU A 889 -4.70 40.95 -11.15
N LYS A 890 -5.20 41.13 -12.36
CA LYS A 890 -6.54 41.68 -12.60
C LYS A 890 -7.63 40.65 -12.38
N GLU A 891 -7.36 39.38 -12.64
CA GLU A 891 -8.28 38.26 -12.33
C GLU A 891 -8.31 37.97 -10.83
N GLU A 892 -7.16 37.90 -10.16
CA GLU A 892 -7.07 37.79 -8.71
C GLU A 892 -7.82 38.91 -7.99
N LYS A 893 -7.60 40.16 -8.40
CA LYS A 893 -8.31 41.33 -7.84
C LYS A 893 -9.82 41.26 -8.05
N LYS A 894 -10.31 40.67 -9.15
CA LYS A 894 -11.75 40.46 -9.37
C LYS A 894 -12.30 39.39 -8.42
N THR A 895 -11.62 38.25 -8.31
CA THR A 895 -12.02 37.14 -7.43
C THR A 895 -12.05 37.58 -5.97
N LEU A 896 -11.03 38.31 -5.51
CA LEU A 896 -10.98 38.88 -4.15
C LEU A 896 -12.13 39.88 -3.89
N ARG A 897 -12.46 40.74 -4.88
CA ARG A 897 -13.62 41.64 -4.76
C ARG A 897 -14.93 40.86 -4.65
N TYR A 898 -15.11 39.83 -5.48
CA TYR A 898 -16.29 38.96 -5.40
C TYR A 898 -16.40 38.32 -4.01
N ILE A 899 -15.32 37.70 -3.53
CA ILE A 899 -15.25 37.07 -2.20
C ILE A 899 -15.71 38.04 -1.10
N SER A 900 -15.20 39.28 -1.11
CA SER A 900 -15.56 40.30 -0.12
C SER A 900 -16.99 40.84 -0.24
N SER A 901 -17.65 40.62 -1.38
CA SER A 901 -19.01 41.13 -1.66
C SER A 901 -20.12 40.14 -1.31
N VAL A 902 -19.81 38.86 -1.10
CA VAL A 902 -20.79 37.81 -0.81
C VAL A 902 -21.50 38.08 0.52
N THR A 903 -22.81 38.30 0.47
CA THR A 903 -23.65 38.47 1.66
C THR A 903 -24.21 37.13 2.14
N ARG A 904 -24.77 37.10 3.36
CA ARG A 904 -25.54 35.96 3.86
C ARG A 904 -26.66 35.54 2.90
N GLN A 905 -27.37 36.49 2.32
CA GLN A 905 -28.48 36.20 1.41
C GLN A 905 -27.99 35.54 0.12
N ASP A 906 -26.90 36.03 -0.45
CA ASP A 906 -26.28 35.43 -1.65
C ASP A 906 -25.84 34.00 -1.38
N PHE A 907 -25.23 33.76 -0.22
CA PHE A 907 -24.80 32.43 0.20
C PHE A 907 -25.98 31.47 0.39
N LEU A 908 -27.00 31.87 1.18
CA LEU A 908 -28.19 31.04 1.41
C LEU A 908 -28.91 30.70 0.10
N HIS A 909 -29.04 31.68 -0.80
CA HIS A 909 -29.61 31.46 -2.12
C HIS A 909 -28.79 30.45 -2.95
N ALA A 910 -27.46 30.55 -2.92
CA ALA A 910 -26.58 29.62 -3.64
C ALA A 910 -26.69 28.18 -3.10
N ILE A 911 -26.68 27.98 -1.78
CA ILE A 911 -26.62 26.63 -1.19
C ILE A 911 -27.97 25.91 -1.17
N PHE A 912 -29.09 26.64 -1.06
CA PHE A 912 -30.43 26.04 -1.03
C PHE A 912 -30.96 25.74 -2.44
N ASN A 913 -30.55 26.52 -3.44
CA ASN A 913 -30.92 26.28 -4.84
C ASN A 913 -29.99 25.29 -5.57
N CYS A 914 -28.86 24.92 -4.96
CA CYS A 914 -27.92 23.94 -5.50
C CYS A 914 -28.06 22.60 -4.75
N ASP A 915 -28.22 21.52 -5.51
CA ASP A 915 -27.99 20.17 -5.01
C ASP A 915 -26.49 19.87 -5.10
N ILE A 916 -25.81 20.05 -3.97
CA ILE A 916 -24.35 19.93 -3.87
C ILE A 916 -23.93 18.47 -4.08
N ASP A 917 -24.72 17.52 -3.60
CA ASP A 917 -24.39 16.10 -3.72
C ASP A 917 -24.52 15.67 -5.19
N ALA A 918 -25.60 16.09 -5.87
CA ALA A 918 -25.76 15.86 -7.31
C ALA A 918 -24.66 16.55 -8.13
N TYR A 919 -24.27 17.78 -7.77
CA TYR A 919 -23.18 18.50 -8.44
C TYR A 919 -21.83 17.78 -8.32
N ILE A 920 -21.48 17.29 -7.13
CA ILE A 920 -20.24 16.52 -6.90
C ILE A 920 -20.31 15.17 -7.61
N GLU A 921 -21.45 14.49 -7.58
CA GLU A 921 -21.64 13.22 -8.29
C GLU A 921 -21.52 13.40 -9.81
N GLU A 922 -22.11 14.46 -10.36
CA GLU A 922 -22.00 14.79 -11.77
C GLU A 922 -20.56 15.08 -12.18
N LYS A 923 -19.81 15.86 -11.38
CA LYS A 923 -18.39 16.15 -11.64
C LYS A 923 -17.51 14.90 -11.50
N ASN A 924 -17.77 14.04 -10.51
CA ASN A 924 -17.10 12.74 -10.35
C ASN A 924 -17.40 11.82 -11.54
N ARG A 925 -18.66 11.76 -11.97
CA ARG A 925 -19.09 10.99 -13.14
C ARG A 925 -18.43 11.53 -14.39
N TRP A 926 -18.38 12.85 -14.57
CA TRP A 926 -17.69 13.48 -15.70
C TRP A 926 -16.20 13.09 -15.73
N LEU A 927 -15.49 13.21 -14.60
CA LEU A 927 -14.08 12.79 -14.50
C LEU A 927 -13.88 11.29 -14.81
N LYS A 928 -14.80 10.42 -14.39
CA LYS A 928 -14.74 8.98 -14.67
C LYS A 928 -15.10 8.63 -16.12
N THR A 929 -16.01 9.38 -16.73
CA THR A 929 -16.61 9.05 -18.04
C THR A 929 -15.85 9.70 -19.19
N TYR A 930 -15.25 10.88 -18.97
CA TYR A 930 -14.60 11.68 -20.01
C TYR A 930 -13.31 11.06 -20.55
N THR A 931 -12.55 10.32 -19.72
CA THR A 931 -11.26 9.72 -20.12
C THR A 931 -11.31 8.21 -20.40
N SER A 932 -12.43 7.52 -20.13
CA SER A 932 -12.48 6.04 -20.27
C SER A 932 -13.84 5.46 -20.63
N SER A 933 -14.74 6.23 -21.25
CA SER A 933 -16.02 5.65 -21.70
C SER A 933 -15.84 4.73 -22.92
N PHE A 934 -16.64 3.66 -22.97
CA PHE A 934 -16.68 2.72 -24.11
C PHE A 934 -16.92 3.42 -25.45
N GLU A 935 -17.76 4.47 -25.47
CA GLU A 935 -18.03 5.27 -26.66
C GLU A 935 -16.80 6.07 -27.11
N SER A 936 -16.09 6.71 -26.17
CA SER A 936 -14.85 7.45 -26.46
C SER A 936 -13.77 6.57 -27.07
N ILE A 937 -13.60 5.34 -26.55
CA ILE A 937 -12.62 4.39 -27.09
C ILE A 937 -12.96 3.99 -28.54
N LEU A 938 -14.24 3.77 -28.84
CA LEU A 938 -14.68 3.45 -30.20
C LEU A 938 -14.47 4.62 -31.16
N ASP A 939 -14.80 5.85 -30.72
CA ASP A 939 -14.62 7.06 -31.52
C ASP A 939 -13.13 7.38 -31.73
N ASP A 940 -12.28 7.14 -30.74
CA ASP A 940 -10.82 7.29 -30.86
C ASP A 940 -10.24 6.33 -31.91
N ILE A 941 -10.63 5.05 -31.89
CA ILE A 941 -10.16 4.07 -32.88
C ILE A 941 -10.59 4.50 -34.30
N LEU A 942 -11.83 4.97 -34.47
CA LEU A 942 -12.31 5.45 -35.77
C LEU A 942 -11.60 6.73 -36.23
N THR A 943 -11.32 7.65 -35.31
CA THR A 943 -10.68 8.93 -35.59
C THR A 943 -9.22 8.74 -35.98
N MET A 944 -8.50 7.91 -35.22
CA MET A 944 -7.11 7.53 -35.50
C MET A 944 -6.98 6.84 -36.86
N HIS A 945 -7.92 5.96 -37.23
CA HIS A 945 -7.91 5.34 -38.54
C HIS A 945 -8.15 6.34 -39.69
N LYS A 946 -9.05 7.32 -39.51
CA LYS A 946 -9.34 8.35 -40.53
C LYS A 946 -8.18 9.33 -40.74
N GLN A 947 -7.35 9.55 -39.74
CA GLN A 947 -6.29 10.56 -39.76
C GLN A 947 -4.95 10.07 -40.35
N ASN A 948 -4.79 8.77 -40.66
CA ASN A 948 -3.57 8.20 -41.29
C ASN A 948 -2.22 8.59 -40.62
N ASP A 949 -2.26 8.72 -39.28
CA ASP A 949 -1.15 8.77 -38.32
C ASP A 949 -0.54 10.14 -37.90
N VAL A 950 -0.02 10.12 -36.65
CA VAL A 950 0.74 11.13 -35.88
C VAL A 950 -0.06 12.23 -35.15
N ASN A 951 -0.65 11.85 -34.01
CA ASN A 951 -0.52 12.62 -32.77
C ASN A 951 -0.78 11.71 -31.55
N SER A 952 0.27 11.03 -31.10
CA SER A 952 0.30 10.32 -29.84
C SER A 952 0.38 11.32 -28.68
N MET A 953 -0.76 11.84 -28.24
CA MET A 953 -0.88 12.19 -26.83
C MET A 953 -1.41 10.94 -26.14
N ASP A 954 -0.47 10.13 -25.62
CA ASP A 954 -0.76 9.17 -24.56
C ASP A 954 -1.25 9.97 -23.35
N CYS A 955 -2.54 10.29 -23.33
CA CYS A 955 -3.24 10.87 -22.19
C CYS A 955 -4.35 9.91 -21.74
N TYR A 956 -4.00 8.62 -21.63
CA TYR A 956 -4.76 7.61 -20.92
C TYR A 956 -4.07 7.29 -19.58
#